data_AF-A0A9X0C8H9-F1
#
_entry.id   AF-A0A9X0C8H9-F1
#
_cell.length_a   1.000
_cell.length_b   1.000
_cell.length_c   1.000
_cell.angle_alpha   90.00
_cell.angle_beta   90.00
_cell.angle_gamma   90.00
#
_symmetry.space_group_name_H-M   'P 1'
#
loop_
_entity.id
_entity.type
_entity.pdbx_description
1 polymer ?
#
loop_
_entity_poly.entity_id
_entity_poly.type
_entity_poly.pdbx_seq_one_letter_code
_entity_poly.pdbx_strand_id
1 'polypeptide(L)'
;MRTLLFFASLGFAAAENGLNGWLRYASLPCSGQCHSNLPSSIVTLNATETSPVYVAGTELQNGLKGVYGKRVTVTHKKCEAASSVIVGTIDQYREICGAMKGIPELEEDGFWLDIKGGDVQILGQNERGALYGSFEYLSMLAQGNFSNVAYASNPSAPIRWVNQWDNMDGRIERGYGGPSIFFKDGQIVDDLTRVAEYARLLASIKINAVVINNVNANATLLTPTNLDGVARIADVFRPYGIQVGLSLNFASPQTYGGLSTFDPLDASVIEWWSGITTQVYDRVPDMAGYLIKADSEGEPGPQTYNRTLADAANLFAKEVLPYGGIVMYRAFVYDHHLDEAVWTHDRANAAVDFFKHLDGEFDDNVVIQIKYGPIDFQVREPPSALFANLRKTSMAIELQVTQEYLGQQSHLVYVAPLWKTILDSDLRIDHQPSLVRDIVAGKRFNRKLGGSAAVVNVGTNTTWLGSHLSMSNLYAYGRLAWNPADDAQDVLQDWIRLTFGLDRKVLDTITRMSMESWPAYEQYSGNLGIQTLTDILYTHYGPNPASQDNNGWGQWTRANKTSIGMDRTVAHGTGFSGQYPDEIAAMYENIDATPDDLLLWFHHVKYTHRLHSGKTVIQHFYDEHYSGAKTAQSFLTQWESLHGKVDTERYNHVRHFLDYQSGHSIVWRDAINNFYYNLSGIPDQAKRVDHHPWRIEAEDMKLEGYKTYSVSPFEAASGYVAIVTTSNSTAGTASTKINFPSGTYDLAVNYYDVYGGQSQWKVYLNNRNIGQWVGNSEDTFSHTPSIYLDGHSAIRIKFRGVKVRKGDTLKIVGTPDGTELAPLDYVALLPAGIVD
;
A
#
# COMPACT_ATOMS: atom_id res chain seq x y z
N MET A 1 -53.23 -13.90 -10.07
CA MET A 1 -52.09 -13.07 -10.57
C MET A 1 -51.17 -12.64 -9.41
N ARG A 2 -50.62 -13.59 -8.63
CA ARG A 2 -49.72 -13.29 -7.50
C ARG A 2 -48.37 -14.01 -7.60
N THR A 3 -48.05 -14.55 -8.77
CA THR A 3 -46.88 -15.43 -8.99
C THR A 3 -45.90 -14.92 -10.04
N LEU A 4 -46.04 -13.66 -10.48
CA LEU A 4 -45.22 -13.07 -11.55
C LEU A 4 -44.36 -11.87 -11.11
N LEU A 5 -44.30 -11.57 -9.80
CA LEU A 5 -43.52 -10.43 -9.25
C LEU A 5 -42.22 -10.84 -8.55
N PHE A 6 -41.85 -12.13 -8.58
CA PHE A 6 -40.63 -12.61 -7.92
C PHE A 6 -39.43 -12.82 -8.86
N PHE A 7 -39.54 -12.42 -10.15
CA PHE A 7 -38.47 -12.59 -11.14
C PHE A 7 -37.78 -11.28 -11.59
N ALA A 8 -38.07 -10.14 -10.96
CA ALA A 8 -37.53 -8.84 -11.37
C ALA A 8 -36.39 -8.28 -10.48
N SER A 9 -35.79 -9.10 -9.60
CA SER A 9 -34.66 -8.68 -8.75
C SER A 9 -33.36 -9.45 -9.03
N LEU A 10 -33.30 -10.26 -10.09
CA LEU A 10 -32.03 -10.72 -10.65
C LEU A 10 -31.48 -9.58 -11.50
N GLY A 11 -30.95 -8.55 -10.85
CA GLY A 11 -30.05 -7.62 -11.51
C GLY A 11 -28.88 -8.45 -12.03
N PHE A 12 -28.80 -8.63 -13.35
CA PHE A 12 -27.58 -9.10 -13.97
C PHE A 12 -26.50 -8.12 -13.57
N ALA A 13 -25.59 -8.54 -12.68
CA ALA A 13 -24.40 -7.77 -12.38
C ALA A 13 -23.63 -7.65 -13.70
N ALA A 14 -23.57 -6.45 -14.25
CA ALA A 14 -22.73 -6.18 -15.41
C ALA A 14 -21.29 -6.55 -15.04
N ALA A 15 -20.54 -7.12 -15.98
CA ALA A 15 -19.13 -7.42 -15.74
C ALA A 15 -18.39 -6.11 -15.40
N GLU A 16 -17.60 -6.14 -14.33
CA GLU A 16 -16.77 -5.02 -13.91
C GLU A 16 -15.33 -5.47 -13.75
N ASN A 17 -14.39 -4.70 -14.29
CA ASN A 17 -12.97 -5.02 -14.30
C ASN A 17 -12.15 -4.15 -13.33
N GLY A 18 -12.81 -3.29 -12.55
CA GLY A 18 -12.16 -2.43 -11.55
C GLY A 18 -11.69 -1.05 -12.05
N LEU A 19 -11.76 -0.78 -13.36
CA LEU A 19 -11.19 0.43 -13.98
C LEU A 19 -11.66 1.74 -13.34
N ASN A 20 -12.95 1.83 -13.02
CA ASN A 20 -13.55 3.04 -12.46
C ASN A 20 -13.26 3.22 -10.96
N GLY A 21 -12.55 2.29 -10.31
CA GLY A 21 -12.32 2.30 -8.87
C GLY A 21 -13.63 2.45 -8.08
N TRP A 22 -13.70 3.47 -7.23
CA TRP A 22 -14.90 3.83 -6.46
C TRP A 22 -15.83 4.83 -7.18
N LEU A 23 -15.44 5.37 -8.34
CA LEU A 23 -16.25 6.31 -9.14
C LEU A 23 -17.12 5.59 -10.18
N ARG A 24 -17.75 4.48 -9.77
CA ARG A 24 -18.54 3.60 -10.66
C ARG A 24 -19.79 4.26 -11.22
N TYR A 25 -20.37 5.19 -10.46
CA TYR A 25 -21.70 5.75 -10.71
C TYR A 25 -22.74 4.67 -11.06
N ALA A 26 -22.68 3.55 -10.33
CA ALA A 26 -23.57 2.42 -10.55
C ALA A 26 -25.02 2.82 -10.28
N SER A 27 -25.94 2.32 -11.11
CA SER A 27 -27.35 2.68 -11.01
C SER A 27 -27.97 2.21 -9.69
N LEU A 28 -28.68 3.11 -9.02
CA LEU A 28 -29.45 2.86 -7.82
C LEU A 28 -30.95 3.05 -8.09
N PRO A 29 -31.82 2.26 -7.42
CA PRO A 29 -33.26 2.46 -7.52
C PRO A 29 -33.64 3.83 -6.94
N CYS A 30 -34.45 4.59 -7.67
CA CYS A 30 -34.98 5.87 -7.23
C CYS A 30 -36.48 5.93 -7.51
N SER A 31 -37.29 6.19 -6.49
CA SER A 31 -38.74 6.34 -6.63
C SER A 31 -39.28 7.44 -5.72
N GLY A 32 -40.39 8.06 -6.13
CA GLY A 32 -41.10 9.09 -5.34
C GLY A 32 -40.18 10.21 -4.83
N GLN A 33 -39.97 10.21 -3.51
CA GLN A 33 -39.25 11.24 -2.76
C GLN A 33 -37.74 11.33 -3.07
N CYS A 34 -37.15 10.27 -3.63
CA CYS A 34 -35.77 10.33 -4.14
C CYS A 34 -35.65 11.33 -5.30
N HIS A 35 -36.56 11.31 -6.28
CA HIS A 35 -36.50 12.22 -7.43
C HIS A 35 -36.72 13.69 -7.05
N SER A 36 -37.54 13.97 -6.04
CA SER A 36 -37.77 15.33 -5.53
C SER A 36 -36.56 15.90 -4.79
N ASN A 37 -35.70 15.04 -4.24
CA ASN A 37 -34.47 15.44 -3.56
C ASN A 37 -33.27 15.58 -4.51
N LEU A 38 -33.44 15.28 -5.80
CA LEU A 38 -32.39 15.46 -6.79
C LEU A 38 -32.52 16.82 -7.49
N PRO A 39 -31.42 17.49 -7.80
CA PRO A 39 -31.40 18.74 -8.56
C PRO A 39 -31.87 18.54 -10.01
N SER A 40 -32.53 19.54 -10.59
CA SER A 40 -33.02 19.56 -11.98
C SER A 40 -32.04 20.19 -12.97
N SER A 41 -31.13 21.03 -12.49
CA SER A 41 -30.08 21.69 -13.27
C SER A 41 -28.78 21.82 -12.48
N ILE A 42 -27.68 22.08 -13.19
CA ILE A 42 -26.37 22.39 -12.60
C ILE A 42 -25.95 23.77 -13.11
N VAL A 43 -25.44 24.59 -12.21
CA VAL A 43 -24.88 25.92 -12.47
C VAL A 43 -23.42 25.91 -12.03
N THR A 44 -22.49 26.02 -12.96
CA THR A 44 -21.06 26.19 -12.67
C THR A 44 -20.66 27.64 -12.86
N LEU A 45 -20.20 28.30 -11.81
CA LEU A 45 -19.96 29.74 -11.82
C LEU A 45 -18.63 30.07 -12.49
N ASN A 46 -18.70 30.88 -13.55
CA ASN A 46 -17.53 31.44 -14.25
C ASN A 46 -16.48 30.40 -14.72
N ALA A 47 -16.93 29.18 -15.06
CA ALA A 47 -16.06 28.06 -15.37
C ALA A 47 -15.54 28.09 -16.83
N THR A 48 -14.23 27.89 -17.00
CA THR A 48 -13.59 27.58 -18.30
C THR A 48 -13.45 26.06 -18.45
N GLU A 49 -13.41 25.53 -19.68
CA GLU A 49 -13.37 24.07 -19.92
C GLU A 49 -12.19 23.35 -19.24
N THR A 50 -11.12 24.08 -18.94
CA THR A 50 -9.92 23.57 -18.25
C THR A 50 -9.93 23.79 -16.73
N SER A 51 -10.97 24.39 -16.17
CA SER A 51 -11.08 24.69 -14.73
C SER A 51 -11.62 23.50 -13.91
N PRO A 52 -11.20 23.33 -12.64
CA PRO A 52 -11.81 22.38 -11.72
C PRO A 52 -13.32 22.54 -11.53
N VAL A 53 -13.85 23.77 -11.60
CA VAL A 53 -15.30 24.02 -11.50
C VAL A 53 -16.05 23.46 -12.72
N TYR A 54 -15.45 23.51 -13.92
CA TYR A 54 -16.06 22.89 -15.11
C TYR A 54 -16.09 21.36 -15.01
N VAL A 55 -14.98 20.76 -14.56
CA VAL A 55 -14.91 19.32 -14.29
C VAL A 55 -15.93 18.91 -13.24
N ALA A 56 -16.09 19.70 -12.17
CA ALA A 56 -17.09 19.45 -11.14
C ALA A 56 -18.51 19.36 -11.71
N GLY A 57 -18.90 20.29 -12.59
CA GLY A 57 -20.19 20.24 -13.29
C GLY A 57 -20.35 19.01 -14.18
N THR A 58 -19.28 18.60 -14.86
CA THR A 58 -19.27 17.41 -15.73
C THR A 58 -19.41 16.12 -14.92
N GLU A 59 -18.66 15.98 -13.82
CA GLU A 59 -18.75 14.84 -12.91
C GLU A 59 -20.13 14.77 -12.24
N LEU A 60 -20.70 15.91 -11.82
CA LEU A 60 -22.07 15.96 -11.29
C LEU A 60 -23.10 15.49 -12.32
N GLN A 61 -22.98 15.95 -13.56
CA GLN A 61 -23.87 15.53 -14.65
C GLN A 61 -23.74 14.02 -14.92
N ASN A 62 -22.51 13.50 -14.97
CA ASN A 62 -22.23 12.09 -15.20
C ASN A 62 -22.73 11.22 -14.05
N GLY A 63 -22.49 11.62 -12.80
CA GLY A 63 -22.94 10.91 -11.60
C GLY A 63 -24.45 10.87 -11.47
N LEU A 64 -25.15 12.00 -11.66
CA LEU A 64 -26.63 12.04 -11.66
C LEU A 64 -27.24 11.16 -12.75
N LYS A 65 -26.63 11.16 -13.94
CA LYS A 65 -27.05 10.30 -15.06
C LYS A 65 -26.76 8.83 -14.78
N GLY A 66 -25.58 8.49 -14.28
CA GLY A 66 -25.15 7.11 -14.03
C GLY A 66 -25.94 6.48 -12.88
N VAL A 67 -25.95 7.15 -11.72
CA VAL A 67 -26.58 6.63 -10.49
C VAL A 67 -28.11 6.62 -10.62
N TYR A 68 -28.72 7.68 -11.14
CA TYR A 68 -30.18 7.85 -11.09
C TYR A 68 -30.88 7.99 -12.44
N GLY A 69 -30.15 7.88 -13.56
CA GLY A 69 -30.71 8.09 -14.90
C GLY A 69 -31.15 9.53 -15.16
N LYS A 70 -30.83 10.48 -14.26
CA LYS A 70 -31.34 11.85 -14.32
C LYS A 70 -30.47 12.69 -15.26
N ARG A 71 -31.07 13.15 -16.35
CA ARG A 71 -30.42 14.07 -17.30
C ARG A 71 -30.65 15.50 -16.83
N VAL A 72 -29.56 16.21 -16.58
CA VAL A 72 -29.57 17.61 -16.14
C VAL A 72 -28.72 18.46 -17.07
N THR A 73 -29.13 19.71 -17.27
CA THR A 73 -28.38 20.69 -18.07
C THR A 73 -27.37 21.42 -17.19
N VAL A 74 -26.15 21.59 -17.69
CA VAL A 74 -25.12 22.44 -17.07
C VAL A 74 -25.18 23.82 -17.71
N THR A 75 -25.17 24.88 -16.88
CA THR A 75 -25.16 26.28 -17.32
C THR A 75 -24.10 27.07 -16.55
N HIS A 76 -23.65 28.22 -17.09
CA HIS A 76 -22.43 28.88 -16.61
C HIS A 76 -22.57 30.30 -16.05
N LYS A 77 -23.75 30.94 -16.13
CA LYS A 77 -23.84 32.43 -16.02
C LYS A 77 -25.04 32.99 -15.26
N LYS A 78 -25.89 32.16 -14.64
CA LYS A 78 -27.06 32.66 -13.91
C LYS A 78 -27.21 31.97 -12.57
N CYS A 79 -27.45 32.75 -11.52
CA CYS A 79 -27.94 32.22 -10.26
C CYS A 79 -29.44 31.87 -10.42
N GLU A 80 -29.76 30.69 -10.94
CA GLU A 80 -31.14 30.18 -11.01
C GLU A 80 -31.48 29.32 -9.79
N ALA A 81 -32.68 29.54 -9.24
CA ALA A 81 -32.91 29.51 -7.80
C ALA A 81 -33.85 28.40 -7.28
N ALA A 82 -34.25 27.41 -8.09
CA ALA A 82 -35.07 26.31 -7.59
C ALA A 82 -34.68 24.97 -8.21
N SER A 83 -34.40 23.99 -7.36
CA SER A 83 -33.94 22.65 -7.68
C SER A 83 -32.68 22.66 -8.57
N SER A 84 -31.61 23.34 -8.12
CA SER A 84 -30.32 23.40 -8.83
C SER A 84 -29.14 23.05 -7.92
N VAL A 85 -28.04 22.56 -8.52
CA VAL A 85 -26.71 22.56 -7.87
C VAL A 85 -25.94 23.77 -8.36
N ILE A 86 -25.49 24.62 -7.44
CA ILE A 86 -24.59 25.75 -7.73
C ILE A 86 -23.19 25.37 -7.27
N VAL A 87 -22.23 25.38 -8.19
CA VAL A 87 -20.81 25.07 -7.93
C VAL A 87 -19.93 26.24 -8.34
N GLY A 88 -19.03 26.65 -7.47
CA GLY A 88 -18.04 27.69 -7.76
C GLY A 88 -17.21 28.04 -6.53
N THR A 89 -16.45 29.13 -6.60
CA THR A 89 -15.78 29.68 -5.42
C THR A 89 -16.70 30.62 -4.63
N ILE A 90 -16.35 30.90 -3.37
CA ILE A 90 -17.04 31.92 -2.56
C ILE A 90 -17.05 33.28 -3.29
N ASP A 91 -15.94 33.67 -3.89
CA ASP A 91 -15.83 34.96 -4.58
C ASP A 91 -16.66 34.98 -5.87
N GLN A 92 -16.60 33.92 -6.70
CA GLN A 92 -17.46 33.77 -7.89
C GLN A 92 -18.94 33.83 -7.52
N TYR A 93 -19.34 33.19 -6.42
CA TYR A 93 -20.72 33.27 -5.94
C TYR A 93 -21.06 34.68 -5.48
N ARG A 94 -20.20 35.34 -4.70
CA ARG A 94 -20.45 36.71 -4.21
C ARG A 94 -20.65 37.69 -5.36
N GLU A 95 -19.87 37.56 -6.43
CA GLU A 95 -19.95 38.40 -7.62
C GLU A 95 -21.24 38.18 -8.44
N ILE A 96 -21.66 36.91 -8.62
CA ILE A 96 -22.76 36.55 -9.53
C ILE A 96 -24.12 36.48 -8.80
N CYS A 97 -24.13 35.91 -7.60
CA CYS A 97 -25.33 35.60 -6.81
C CYS A 97 -25.55 36.58 -5.65
N GLY A 98 -24.56 37.40 -5.30
CA GLY A 98 -24.61 38.36 -4.20
C GLY A 98 -24.09 37.82 -2.86
N ALA A 99 -24.15 38.65 -1.81
CA ALA A 99 -23.58 38.34 -0.51
C ALA A 99 -24.34 37.23 0.23
N MET A 100 -23.60 36.26 0.78
CA MET A 100 -24.14 35.22 1.67
C MET A 100 -23.85 35.50 3.14
N LYS A 101 -24.70 34.97 4.01
CA LYS A 101 -24.53 34.99 5.47
C LYS A 101 -24.40 33.57 5.97
N GLY A 102 -23.48 33.34 6.91
CA GLY A 102 -23.41 32.09 7.68
C GLY A 102 -22.51 30.99 7.11
N ILE A 103 -21.64 31.29 6.13
CA ILE A 103 -20.59 30.36 5.71
C ILE A 103 -19.40 30.54 6.66
N PRO A 104 -18.91 29.46 7.31
CA PRO A 104 -17.68 29.48 8.10
C PRO A 104 -16.47 29.88 7.26
N GLU A 105 -15.37 30.26 7.91
CA GLU A 105 -14.11 30.48 7.21
C GLU A 105 -13.61 29.19 6.55
N LEU A 106 -13.25 29.27 5.27
CA LEU A 106 -12.68 28.18 4.51
C LEU A 106 -11.19 28.43 4.34
N GLU A 107 -10.39 27.41 4.63
CA GLU A 107 -8.96 27.40 4.35
C GLU A 107 -8.72 27.11 2.86
N GLU A 108 -7.47 27.20 2.40
CA GLU A 108 -7.12 26.78 1.04
C GLU A 108 -7.58 25.33 0.81
N ASP A 109 -8.17 25.06 -0.36
CA ASP A 109 -8.84 23.81 -0.73
C ASP A 109 -10.11 23.44 0.06
N GLY A 110 -10.47 24.20 1.09
CA GLY A 110 -11.70 24.02 1.85
C GLY A 110 -12.95 24.23 1.01
N PHE A 111 -14.06 23.61 1.43
CA PHE A 111 -15.36 23.76 0.77
C PHE A 111 -16.52 23.83 1.76
N TRP A 112 -17.59 24.49 1.32
CA TRP A 112 -18.90 24.54 1.94
C TRP A 112 -19.88 23.70 1.13
N LEU A 113 -20.61 22.82 1.81
CA LEU A 113 -21.69 21.99 1.24
C LEU A 113 -22.99 22.25 1.99
N ASP A 114 -23.98 22.81 1.30
CA ASP A 114 -25.35 23.01 1.81
C ASP A 114 -26.36 22.33 0.88
N ILE A 115 -27.08 21.33 1.40
CA ILE A 115 -28.06 20.50 0.71
C ILE A 115 -29.42 20.71 1.34
N LYS A 116 -30.39 21.18 0.55
CA LYS A 116 -31.79 21.35 0.94
C LYS A 116 -32.71 20.77 -0.13
N GLY A 117 -32.97 19.47 -0.05
CA GLY A 117 -33.69 18.76 -1.11
C GLY A 117 -32.95 18.87 -2.43
N GLY A 118 -33.63 19.36 -3.48
CA GLY A 118 -33.02 19.57 -4.79
C GLY A 118 -32.14 20.82 -4.93
N ASP A 119 -32.08 21.68 -3.90
CA ASP A 119 -31.24 22.88 -3.88
C ASP A 119 -29.91 22.56 -3.20
N VAL A 120 -28.80 22.69 -3.93
CA VAL A 120 -27.46 22.34 -3.46
C VAL A 120 -26.49 23.48 -3.74
N GLN A 121 -25.71 23.87 -2.74
CA GLN A 121 -24.62 24.83 -2.88
C GLN A 121 -23.29 24.15 -2.55
N ILE A 122 -22.34 24.23 -3.47
CA ILE A 122 -21.00 23.67 -3.34
C ILE A 122 -20.00 24.79 -3.62
N LEU A 123 -19.43 25.34 -2.56
CA LEU A 123 -18.60 26.54 -2.64
C LEU A 123 -17.22 26.26 -2.10
N GLY A 124 -16.21 26.32 -2.97
CA GLY A 124 -14.81 26.19 -2.57
C GLY A 124 -14.21 27.52 -2.15
N GLN A 125 -13.17 27.49 -1.32
CA GLN A 125 -12.31 28.66 -1.18
C GLN A 125 -11.54 28.95 -2.47
N ASN A 126 -11.17 27.89 -3.19
CA ASN A 126 -10.66 27.94 -4.54
C ASN A 126 -11.44 26.94 -5.42
N GLU A 127 -11.14 26.91 -6.71
CA GLU A 127 -11.84 26.03 -7.66
C GLU A 127 -11.68 24.55 -7.32
N ARG A 128 -10.52 24.17 -6.77
CA ARG A 128 -10.19 22.81 -6.33
C ARG A 128 -11.07 22.36 -5.15
N GLY A 129 -11.31 23.23 -4.17
CA GLY A 129 -12.27 22.98 -3.09
C GLY A 129 -13.70 22.75 -3.60
N ALA A 130 -14.13 23.52 -4.61
CA ALA A 130 -15.46 23.33 -5.22
C ALA A 130 -15.59 21.96 -5.92
N LEU A 131 -14.51 21.49 -6.57
CA LEU A 131 -14.42 20.13 -7.12
C LEU A 131 -14.50 19.06 -6.01
N TYR A 132 -13.77 19.24 -4.91
CA TYR A 132 -13.80 18.31 -3.77
C TYR A 132 -15.19 18.19 -3.14
N GLY A 133 -15.87 19.33 -2.94
CA GLY A 133 -17.25 19.33 -2.45
C GLY A 133 -18.24 18.65 -3.41
N SER A 134 -17.96 18.72 -4.72
CA SER A 134 -18.77 18.05 -5.74
C SER A 134 -18.61 16.53 -5.69
N PHE A 135 -17.38 16.05 -5.50
CA PHE A 135 -17.15 14.62 -5.24
C PHE A 135 -17.73 14.14 -3.92
N GLU A 136 -17.71 14.98 -2.87
CA GLU A 136 -18.36 14.66 -1.59
C GLU A 136 -19.88 14.48 -1.78
N TYR A 137 -20.54 15.42 -2.48
CA TYR A 137 -21.95 15.30 -2.80
C TYR A 137 -22.26 14.06 -3.67
N LEU A 138 -21.44 13.79 -4.67
CA LEU A 138 -21.57 12.58 -5.51
C LEU A 138 -21.39 11.29 -4.70
N SER A 139 -20.45 11.27 -3.76
CA SER A 139 -20.25 10.13 -2.85
C SER A 139 -21.51 9.89 -2.01
N MET A 140 -22.11 10.94 -1.43
CA MET A 140 -23.37 10.83 -0.70
C MET A 140 -24.48 10.23 -1.58
N LEU A 141 -24.66 10.77 -2.79
CA LEU A 141 -25.67 10.30 -3.73
C LEU A 141 -25.44 8.85 -4.16
N ALA A 142 -24.20 8.46 -4.46
CA ALA A 142 -23.82 7.10 -4.86
C ALA A 142 -23.94 6.08 -3.72
N GLN A 143 -24.07 6.55 -2.47
CA GLN A 143 -24.37 5.72 -1.29
C GLN A 143 -25.87 5.72 -0.94
N GLY A 144 -26.73 6.38 -1.74
CA GLY A 144 -28.15 6.52 -1.46
C GLY A 144 -28.47 7.49 -0.30
N ASN A 145 -27.53 8.39 0.05
CA ASN A 145 -27.70 9.39 1.10
C ASN A 145 -28.21 10.71 0.52
N PHE A 146 -29.43 11.11 0.90
CA PHE A 146 -30.09 12.35 0.50
C PHE A 146 -30.32 13.30 1.68
N SER A 147 -29.51 13.19 2.73
CA SER A 147 -29.67 14.00 3.93
C SER A 147 -29.48 15.48 3.63
N ASN A 148 -30.32 16.34 4.22
CA ASN A 148 -30.09 17.77 4.23
C ASN A 148 -28.96 18.09 5.21
N VAL A 149 -27.92 18.75 4.75
CA VAL A 149 -26.71 19.07 5.53
C VAL A 149 -26.24 20.48 5.20
N ALA A 150 -25.52 21.13 6.11
CA ALA A 150 -24.89 22.42 5.88
C ALA A 150 -23.60 22.49 6.71
N TYR A 151 -22.44 22.29 6.08
CA TYR A 151 -21.15 22.26 6.77
C TYR A 151 -20.00 22.74 5.89
N ALA A 152 -18.97 23.26 6.56
CA ALA A 152 -17.66 23.52 5.99
C ALA A 152 -16.73 22.32 6.24
N SER A 153 -15.89 21.99 5.28
CA SER A 153 -14.83 21.00 5.42
C SER A 153 -13.52 21.60 4.91
N ASN A 154 -12.51 21.61 5.78
CA ASN A 154 -11.17 22.09 5.47
C ASN A 154 -10.18 20.91 5.56
N PRO A 155 -9.13 20.89 4.73
CA PRO A 155 -8.08 19.88 4.87
C PRO A 155 -7.35 20.06 6.21
N SER A 156 -6.91 18.97 6.81
CA SER A 156 -6.12 19.05 8.04
C SER A 156 -4.70 19.58 7.83
N ALA A 157 -4.20 19.50 6.59
CA ALA A 157 -2.88 19.96 6.18
C ALA A 157 -2.85 20.34 4.69
N PRO A 158 -1.98 21.28 4.27
CA PRO A 158 -1.92 21.75 2.89
C PRO A 158 -1.35 20.70 1.92
N ILE A 159 -0.47 19.80 2.37
CA ILE A 159 0.20 18.81 1.52
C ILE A 159 -0.52 17.47 1.61
N ARG A 160 -1.03 16.99 0.48
CA ARG A 160 -1.70 15.68 0.34
C ARG A 160 -1.27 15.05 -0.99
N TRP A 161 -0.01 14.62 -1.05
CA TRP A 161 0.65 14.20 -2.29
C TRP A 161 0.65 12.69 -2.48
N VAL A 162 0.85 12.22 -3.70
CA VAL A 162 1.15 10.81 -3.99
C VAL A 162 2.48 10.72 -4.75
N ASN A 163 3.24 9.66 -4.51
CA ASN A 163 4.51 9.38 -5.17
C ASN A 163 4.39 8.11 -6.01
N GLN A 164 5.00 8.14 -7.19
CA GLN A 164 5.09 7.03 -8.12
C GLN A 164 6.55 6.64 -8.30
N TRP A 165 6.89 5.40 -8.01
CA TRP A 165 8.24 4.88 -8.22
C TRP A 165 8.44 4.32 -9.63
N ASP A 166 7.98 5.10 -10.61
CA ASP A 166 7.93 4.71 -12.00
C ASP A 166 9.26 5.03 -12.70
N ASN A 167 9.83 4.02 -13.35
CA ASN A 167 11.04 4.16 -14.14
C ASN A 167 10.68 4.55 -15.58
N MET A 168 11.60 5.27 -16.23
CA MET A 168 11.42 5.74 -17.62
C MET A 168 11.21 4.61 -18.63
N ASP A 169 11.67 3.38 -18.33
CA ASP A 169 11.48 2.21 -19.20
C ASP A 169 10.08 1.57 -19.09
N GLY A 170 9.24 2.04 -18.16
CA GLY A 170 7.89 1.57 -17.92
C GLY A 170 7.76 0.53 -16.81
N ARG A 171 8.87 0.08 -16.19
CA ARG A 171 8.82 -0.70 -14.95
C ARG A 171 8.52 0.22 -13.76
N ILE A 172 7.92 -0.34 -12.71
CA ILE A 172 7.68 0.38 -11.46
C ILE A 172 8.45 -0.33 -10.35
N GLU A 173 9.32 0.39 -9.67
CA GLU A 173 10.00 -0.13 -8.49
C GLU A 173 8.98 -0.33 -7.37
N ARG A 174 8.84 -1.59 -6.90
CA ARG A 174 7.80 -2.00 -5.94
C ARG A 174 6.37 -1.69 -6.44
N GLY A 175 6.13 -1.83 -7.74
CA GLY A 175 4.80 -1.70 -8.34
C GLY A 175 4.23 -3.04 -8.75
N TYR A 176 3.03 -3.33 -8.26
CA TYR A 176 2.38 -4.64 -8.41
C TYR A 176 1.07 -4.54 -9.20
N GLY A 177 0.87 -3.40 -9.88
CA GLY A 177 -0.30 -3.07 -10.70
C GLY A 177 -0.07 -3.14 -12.20
N GLY A 178 1.02 -3.77 -12.65
CA GLY A 178 1.47 -3.76 -14.04
C GLY A 178 2.38 -2.56 -14.37
N PRO A 179 2.76 -2.38 -15.64
CA PRO A 179 3.64 -1.30 -16.09
C PRO A 179 3.13 0.11 -15.78
N SER A 180 4.06 1.08 -15.78
CA SER A 180 3.81 2.51 -15.60
C SER A 180 2.69 3.04 -16.51
N ILE A 181 1.89 3.94 -15.96
CA ILE A 181 0.88 4.69 -16.72
C ILE A 181 1.45 5.96 -17.35
N PHE A 182 2.70 6.32 -17.01
CA PHE A 182 3.36 7.56 -17.45
C PHE A 182 4.45 7.29 -18.47
N PHE A 183 5.23 6.22 -18.30
CA PHE A 183 6.45 6.01 -19.07
C PHE A 183 6.47 4.67 -19.81
N LYS A 184 7.15 4.68 -20.94
CA LYS A 184 7.50 3.48 -21.71
C LYS A 184 8.72 3.78 -22.58
N ASP A 185 9.67 2.84 -22.65
CA ASP A 185 10.81 2.90 -23.57
C ASP A 185 11.64 4.21 -23.47
N GLY A 186 11.73 4.82 -22.29
CA GLY A 186 12.52 6.02 -22.02
C GLY A 186 11.77 7.34 -22.21
N GLN A 187 10.48 7.31 -22.54
CA GLN A 187 9.67 8.49 -22.86
C GLN A 187 8.30 8.45 -22.17
N ILE A 188 7.62 9.59 -22.17
CA ILE A 188 6.23 9.68 -21.71
C ILE A 188 5.29 9.05 -22.76
N VAL A 189 4.32 8.28 -22.29
CA VAL A 189 3.36 7.58 -23.16
C VAL A 189 2.48 8.56 -23.95
N ASP A 190 2.12 8.17 -25.18
CA ASP A 190 1.26 9.01 -26.03
C ASP A 190 -0.20 9.03 -25.59
N ASP A 191 -0.73 7.90 -25.12
CA ASP A 191 -2.11 7.81 -24.63
C ASP A 191 -2.18 8.15 -23.14
N LEU A 192 -2.68 9.35 -22.84
CA LEU A 192 -2.85 9.87 -21.48
C LEU A 192 -4.26 9.61 -20.91
N THR A 193 -5.08 8.75 -21.54
CA THR A 193 -6.42 8.41 -21.04
C THR A 193 -6.33 7.84 -19.62
N ARG A 194 -5.39 6.92 -19.39
CA ARG A 194 -5.17 6.33 -18.07
C ARG A 194 -4.73 7.36 -17.02
N VAL A 195 -3.92 8.34 -17.43
CA VAL A 195 -3.49 9.45 -16.58
C VAL A 195 -4.69 10.33 -16.17
N ALA A 196 -5.60 10.62 -17.11
CA ALA A 196 -6.83 11.36 -16.82
C ALA A 196 -7.75 10.60 -15.85
N GLU A 197 -7.88 9.28 -16.02
CA GLU A 197 -8.64 8.44 -15.08
C GLU A 197 -8.02 8.43 -13.69
N TYR A 198 -6.69 8.44 -13.60
CA TYR A 198 -5.99 8.53 -12.31
C TYR A 198 -6.22 9.90 -11.65
N ALA A 199 -6.13 10.98 -12.42
CA ALA A 199 -6.42 12.34 -11.95
C ALA A 199 -7.82 12.45 -11.31
N ARG A 200 -8.82 11.84 -11.96
CA ARG A 200 -10.20 11.74 -11.46
C ARG A 200 -10.28 11.05 -10.11
N LEU A 201 -9.62 9.89 -9.99
CA LEU A 201 -9.58 9.14 -8.73
C LEU A 201 -8.94 9.98 -7.63
N LEU A 202 -7.75 10.54 -7.85
CA LEU A 202 -7.04 11.37 -6.88
C LEU A 202 -7.86 12.57 -6.39
N ALA A 203 -8.47 13.32 -7.31
CA ALA A 203 -9.27 14.49 -6.95
C ALA A 203 -10.50 14.11 -6.11
N SER A 204 -11.12 12.95 -6.37
CA SER A 204 -12.29 12.50 -5.61
C SER A 204 -11.99 12.15 -4.15
N ILE A 205 -10.73 11.84 -3.84
CA ILE A 205 -10.22 11.64 -2.48
C ILE A 205 -9.33 12.80 -2.03
N LYS A 206 -9.46 13.96 -2.68
CA LYS A 206 -8.93 15.27 -2.26
C LYS A 206 -7.40 15.36 -2.18
N ILE A 207 -6.69 14.49 -2.92
CA ILE A 207 -5.25 14.60 -3.19
C ILE A 207 -5.03 15.83 -4.08
N ASN A 208 -3.91 16.53 -3.89
CA ASN A 208 -3.64 17.79 -4.61
C ASN A 208 -2.34 17.81 -5.42
N ALA A 209 -1.47 16.79 -5.31
CA ALA A 209 -0.34 16.65 -6.22
C ALA A 209 0.12 15.20 -6.39
N VAL A 210 0.85 14.95 -7.47
CA VAL A 210 1.51 13.68 -7.78
C VAL A 210 2.95 13.90 -8.23
N VAL A 211 3.88 13.18 -7.61
CA VAL A 211 5.24 12.99 -8.14
C VAL A 211 5.23 11.79 -9.06
N ILE A 212 5.49 12.01 -10.35
CA ILE A 212 5.20 11.02 -11.40
C ILE A 212 6.32 10.02 -11.65
N ASN A 213 7.54 10.27 -11.16
CA ASN A 213 8.73 9.45 -11.45
C ASN A 213 9.48 9.01 -10.20
N ASN A 214 10.23 7.93 -10.37
CA ASN A 214 10.98 7.28 -9.29
C ASN A 214 11.92 8.21 -8.54
N VAL A 215 11.98 8.01 -7.22
CA VAL A 215 12.91 8.67 -6.30
C VAL A 215 14.36 8.33 -6.61
N ASN A 216 14.62 7.13 -7.13
CA ASN A 216 15.88 6.76 -7.79
C ASN A 216 15.89 7.37 -9.20
N ALA A 217 16.02 8.69 -9.24
CA ALA A 217 15.61 9.49 -10.39
C ALA A 217 16.54 9.34 -11.60
N ASN A 218 15.96 9.36 -12.80
CA ASN A 218 16.69 9.30 -14.06
C ASN A 218 16.81 10.70 -14.69
N ALA A 219 18.06 11.16 -14.90
CA ALA A 219 18.33 12.50 -15.43
C ALA A 219 17.76 12.74 -16.85
N THR A 220 17.47 11.69 -17.63
CA THR A 220 16.89 11.83 -18.98
C THR A 220 15.46 12.37 -18.99
N LEU A 221 14.77 12.39 -17.85
CA LEU A 221 13.50 13.10 -17.69
C LEU A 221 13.64 14.61 -17.99
N LEU A 222 14.83 15.18 -17.78
CA LEU A 222 15.14 16.60 -18.01
C LEU A 222 15.46 16.93 -19.47
N THR A 223 15.32 15.98 -20.39
CA THR A 223 15.44 16.25 -21.83
C THR A 223 14.26 17.09 -22.32
N PRO A 224 14.43 17.97 -23.33
CA PRO A 224 13.34 18.81 -23.83
C PRO A 224 12.08 18.00 -24.21
N THR A 225 12.26 16.87 -24.89
CA THR A 225 11.15 15.98 -25.28
C THR A 225 10.38 15.44 -24.08
N ASN A 226 11.08 15.00 -23.03
CA ASN A 226 10.42 14.49 -21.84
C ASN A 226 9.76 15.63 -21.05
N LEU A 227 10.38 16.81 -20.96
CA LEU A 227 9.75 17.98 -20.33
C LEU A 227 8.48 18.43 -21.08
N ASP A 228 8.46 18.36 -22.41
CA ASP A 228 7.23 18.60 -23.21
C ASP A 228 6.16 17.54 -22.88
N GLY A 229 6.56 16.28 -22.65
CA GLY A 229 5.65 15.24 -22.15
C GLY A 229 5.14 15.51 -20.72
N VAL A 230 5.97 16.05 -19.83
CA VAL A 230 5.55 16.43 -18.47
C VAL A 230 4.48 17.53 -18.54
N ALA A 231 4.62 18.51 -19.44
CA ALA A 231 3.56 19.48 -19.71
C ALA A 231 2.25 18.82 -20.14
N ARG A 232 2.30 17.84 -21.05
CA ARG A 232 1.09 17.10 -21.45
C ARG A 232 0.42 16.39 -20.27
N ILE A 233 1.20 15.80 -19.37
CA ILE A 233 0.68 15.18 -18.15
C ILE A 233 0.04 16.24 -17.23
N ALA A 234 0.72 17.38 -17.02
CA ALA A 234 0.20 18.47 -16.20
C ALA A 234 -1.11 19.06 -16.77
N ASP A 235 -1.22 19.19 -18.10
CA ASP A 235 -2.44 19.62 -18.78
C ASP A 235 -3.63 18.68 -18.53
N VAL A 236 -3.38 17.38 -18.37
CA VAL A 236 -4.40 16.38 -18.05
C VAL A 236 -4.79 16.44 -16.56
N PHE A 237 -3.84 16.69 -15.65
CA PHE A 237 -4.09 16.74 -14.21
C PHE A 237 -4.71 18.06 -13.72
N ARG A 238 -4.38 19.19 -14.37
CA ARG A 238 -4.78 20.54 -13.94
C ARG A 238 -6.31 20.74 -13.83
N PRO A 239 -7.15 20.24 -14.75
CA PRO A 239 -8.60 20.32 -14.59
C PRO A 239 -9.14 19.56 -13.37
N TYR A 240 -8.37 18.63 -12.80
CA TYR A 240 -8.71 17.91 -11.57
C TYR A 240 -8.11 18.56 -10.32
N GLY A 241 -7.43 19.71 -10.46
CA GLY A 241 -6.75 20.39 -9.36
C GLY A 241 -5.50 19.66 -8.84
N ILE A 242 -4.99 18.69 -9.60
CA ILE A 242 -3.79 17.93 -9.24
C ILE A 242 -2.58 18.62 -9.87
N GLN A 243 -1.60 18.99 -9.04
CA GLN A 243 -0.32 19.52 -9.53
C GLN A 243 0.66 18.37 -9.78
N VAL A 244 1.56 18.55 -10.75
CA VAL A 244 2.64 17.58 -11.03
C VAL A 244 3.89 18.00 -10.26
N GLY A 245 4.59 17.05 -9.67
CA GLY A 245 5.94 17.20 -9.13
C GLY A 245 6.90 16.18 -9.75
N LEU A 246 8.20 16.41 -9.58
CA LEU A 246 9.25 15.57 -10.17
C LEU A 246 10.30 15.16 -9.14
N SER A 247 10.68 13.88 -9.14
CA SER A 247 11.87 13.43 -8.44
C SER A 247 13.11 13.81 -9.26
N LEU A 248 14.12 14.40 -8.63
CA LEU A 248 15.34 14.84 -9.32
C LEU A 248 16.54 13.97 -8.93
N ASN A 249 17.39 13.68 -9.93
CA ASN A 249 18.69 13.08 -9.67
C ASN A 249 19.67 14.19 -9.29
N PHE A 250 20.20 14.14 -8.07
CA PHE A 250 21.06 15.19 -7.53
C PHE A 250 22.33 15.42 -8.37
N ALA A 251 22.87 14.36 -8.99
CA ALA A 251 24.06 14.43 -9.84
C ALA A 251 23.78 14.77 -11.31
N SER A 252 22.55 15.14 -11.67
CA SER A 252 22.19 15.54 -13.04
C SER A 252 23.11 16.61 -13.67
N PRO A 253 23.64 17.62 -12.95
CA PRO A 253 24.60 18.57 -13.53
C PRO A 253 25.82 17.87 -14.14
N GLN A 254 26.29 16.78 -13.53
CA GLN A 254 27.40 15.99 -14.03
C GLN A 254 26.95 14.94 -15.06
N THR A 255 25.93 14.14 -14.74
CA THR A 255 25.53 12.98 -15.55
C THR A 255 24.83 13.36 -16.86
N TYR A 256 24.19 14.54 -16.89
CA TYR A 256 23.44 15.04 -18.04
C TYR A 256 23.90 16.44 -18.46
N GLY A 257 24.19 17.33 -17.50
CA GLY A 257 24.61 18.71 -17.77
C GLY A 257 26.04 18.87 -18.29
N GLY A 258 26.89 17.84 -18.17
CA GLY A 258 28.29 17.87 -18.60
C GLY A 258 29.23 18.68 -17.70
N LEU A 259 28.80 19.07 -16.50
CA LEU A 259 29.65 19.71 -15.51
C LEU A 259 30.59 18.69 -14.87
N SER A 260 31.71 19.16 -14.30
CA SER A 260 32.66 18.30 -13.57
C SER A 260 32.25 18.04 -12.11
N THR A 261 31.16 18.66 -11.65
CA THR A 261 30.72 18.62 -10.26
C THR A 261 29.19 18.72 -10.17
N PHE A 262 28.64 18.27 -9.05
CA PHE A 262 27.25 18.51 -8.62
C PHE A 262 27.19 19.10 -7.20
N ASP A 263 28.26 19.79 -6.76
CA ASP A 263 28.31 20.49 -5.47
C ASP A 263 27.21 21.57 -5.42
N PRO A 264 26.26 21.51 -4.46
CA PRO A 264 25.13 22.43 -4.41
C PRO A 264 25.50 23.89 -4.14
N LEU A 265 26.74 24.17 -3.74
CA LEU A 265 27.25 25.53 -3.53
C LEU A 265 28.12 26.04 -4.69
N ASP A 266 28.38 25.22 -5.70
CA ASP A 266 29.12 25.64 -6.90
C ASP A 266 28.24 26.52 -7.79
N ALA A 267 28.77 27.67 -8.20
CA ALA A 267 28.02 28.65 -8.99
C ALA A 267 27.52 28.08 -10.33
N SER A 268 28.29 27.20 -10.97
CA SER A 268 27.90 26.58 -12.24
C SER A 268 26.78 25.56 -12.05
N VAL A 269 26.75 24.85 -10.91
CA VAL A 269 25.67 23.92 -10.55
C VAL A 269 24.38 24.69 -10.26
N ILE A 270 24.47 25.79 -9.51
CA ILE A 270 23.33 26.68 -9.24
C ILE A 270 22.76 27.22 -10.55
N GLU A 271 23.61 27.79 -11.42
CA GLU A 271 23.18 28.32 -12.73
C GLU A 271 22.53 27.24 -13.60
N TRP A 272 23.08 26.02 -13.58
CA TRP A 272 22.52 24.90 -14.33
C TRP A 272 21.12 24.51 -13.83
N TRP A 273 20.95 24.35 -12.52
CA TRP A 273 19.63 24.05 -11.94
C TRP A 273 18.63 25.18 -12.12
N SER A 274 19.07 26.43 -12.12
CA SER A 274 18.24 27.59 -12.45
C SER A 274 17.71 27.52 -13.88
N GLY A 275 18.58 27.16 -14.84
CA GLY A 275 18.22 26.96 -16.23
C GLY A 275 17.25 25.79 -16.45
N ILE A 276 17.46 24.66 -15.76
CA ILE A 276 16.52 23.53 -15.81
C ILE A 276 15.18 23.91 -15.19
N THR A 277 15.19 24.53 -14.02
CA THR A 277 13.96 24.89 -13.31
C THR A 277 13.13 25.88 -14.10
N THR A 278 13.76 26.88 -14.72
CA THR A 278 13.08 27.80 -15.65
C THR A 278 12.43 27.05 -16.81
N GLN A 279 13.15 26.12 -17.46
CA GLN A 279 12.59 25.33 -18.56
C GLN A 279 11.40 24.45 -18.15
N VAL A 280 11.41 23.95 -16.91
CA VAL A 280 10.30 23.16 -16.34
C VAL A 280 9.10 24.06 -16.08
N TYR A 281 9.27 25.20 -15.41
CA TYR A 281 8.16 26.11 -15.09
C TYR A 281 7.61 26.87 -16.31
N ASP A 282 8.41 27.11 -17.35
CA ASP A 282 7.93 27.62 -18.64
C ASP A 282 6.90 26.68 -19.28
N ARG A 283 7.02 25.38 -19.01
CA ARG A 283 6.15 24.30 -19.51
C ARG A 283 5.03 23.95 -18.55
N VAL A 284 5.31 23.99 -17.26
CA VAL A 284 4.38 23.64 -16.17
C VAL A 284 4.38 24.77 -15.14
N PRO A 285 3.67 25.88 -15.39
CA PRO A 285 3.73 27.07 -14.54
C PRO A 285 3.21 26.86 -13.12
N ASP A 286 2.39 25.83 -12.91
CA ASP A 286 1.72 25.46 -11.67
C ASP A 286 2.27 24.17 -11.04
N MET A 287 3.52 23.81 -11.36
CA MET A 287 4.18 22.63 -10.80
C MET A 287 4.17 22.67 -9.26
N ALA A 288 3.95 21.52 -8.63
CA ALA A 288 3.97 21.38 -7.18
C ALA A 288 5.37 21.62 -6.59
N GLY A 289 6.40 21.13 -7.30
CA GLY A 289 7.78 21.25 -6.90
C GLY A 289 8.57 19.95 -7.10
N TYR A 290 9.61 19.75 -6.29
CA TYR A 290 10.56 18.66 -6.45
C TYR A 290 10.55 17.68 -5.27
N LEU A 291 10.86 16.42 -5.55
CA LEU A 291 11.15 15.37 -4.55
C LEU A 291 12.62 14.96 -4.66
N ILE A 292 13.33 14.92 -3.53
CA ILE A 292 14.76 14.61 -3.50
C ILE A 292 15.02 13.40 -2.60
N LYS A 293 15.65 12.36 -3.17
CA LYS A 293 16.36 11.30 -2.46
C LYS A 293 17.85 11.51 -2.74
N ALA A 294 18.66 11.65 -1.70
CA ALA A 294 20.10 11.88 -1.82
C ALA A 294 20.84 11.23 -0.65
N ASP A 295 22.09 10.83 -0.87
CA ASP A 295 22.95 10.14 0.11
C ASP A 295 22.32 8.88 0.73
N SER A 296 21.55 8.13 -0.06
CA SER A 296 20.78 6.97 0.43
C SER A 296 20.82 5.83 -0.59
N GLU A 297 21.21 4.63 -0.15
CA GLU A 297 21.26 3.40 -0.97
C GLU A 297 22.07 3.55 -2.27
N GLY A 298 23.15 4.33 -2.24
CA GLY A 298 24.02 4.58 -3.39
C GLY A 298 23.60 5.77 -4.26
N GLU A 299 22.46 6.42 -3.98
CA GLU A 299 22.10 7.67 -4.66
C GLU A 299 23.06 8.81 -4.28
N PRO A 300 23.54 9.59 -5.26
CA PRO A 300 24.48 10.68 -5.00
C PRO A 300 23.83 11.79 -4.18
N GLY A 301 24.63 12.46 -3.36
CA GLY A 301 24.14 13.56 -2.54
C GLY A 301 25.24 14.49 -2.01
N PRO A 302 24.85 15.50 -1.20
CA PRO A 302 25.73 16.55 -0.71
C PRO A 302 26.95 16.06 0.09
N GLN A 303 26.87 14.90 0.73
CA GLN A 303 27.99 14.39 1.54
C GLN A 303 29.24 14.11 0.70
N THR A 304 29.08 13.87 -0.61
CA THR A 304 30.19 13.76 -1.59
C THR A 304 31.13 14.97 -1.53
N TYR A 305 30.59 16.15 -1.23
CA TYR A 305 31.31 17.42 -1.19
C TYR A 305 31.40 18.02 0.22
N ASN A 306 31.16 17.21 1.26
CA ASN A 306 31.12 17.65 2.65
C ASN A 306 30.15 18.83 2.87
N ARG A 307 28.99 18.78 2.19
CA ARG A 307 27.87 19.72 2.35
C ARG A 307 26.80 19.12 3.24
N THR A 308 25.96 19.96 3.81
CA THR A 308 24.84 19.53 4.64
C THR A 308 23.64 19.12 3.78
N LEU A 309 22.71 18.35 4.36
CA LEU A 309 21.43 18.06 3.72
C LEU A 309 20.60 19.35 3.50
N ALA A 310 20.78 20.34 4.37
CA ALA A 310 20.17 21.66 4.22
C ALA A 310 20.73 22.43 3.02
N ASP A 311 22.05 22.42 2.78
CA ASP A 311 22.65 23.03 1.58
C ASP A 311 22.05 22.45 0.29
N ALA A 312 21.89 21.12 0.24
CA ALA A 312 21.27 20.44 -0.89
C ALA A 312 19.79 20.80 -1.07
N ALA A 313 19.00 20.78 0.00
CA ALA A 313 17.58 21.12 -0.06
C ALA A 313 17.39 22.60 -0.46
N ASN A 314 18.17 23.50 0.12
CA ASN A 314 18.06 24.95 -0.06
C ASN A 314 18.50 25.41 -1.46
N LEU A 315 19.37 24.66 -2.14
CA LEU A 315 19.64 24.86 -3.57
C LEU A 315 18.32 24.83 -4.36
N PHE A 316 17.60 23.71 -4.30
CA PHE A 316 16.36 23.57 -5.04
C PHE A 316 15.27 24.50 -4.53
N ALA A 317 15.23 24.74 -3.20
CA ALA A 317 14.23 25.59 -2.58
C ALA A 317 14.27 27.00 -3.16
N LYS A 318 15.47 27.57 -3.32
CA LYS A 318 15.69 28.89 -3.93
C LYS A 318 15.30 28.93 -5.40
N GLU A 319 15.59 27.89 -6.16
CA GLU A 319 15.25 27.85 -7.59
C GLU A 319 13.73 27.76 -7.84
N VAL A 320 12.98 27.05 -6.99
CA VAL A 320 11.52 26.92 -7.15
C VAL A 320 10.72 28.05 -6.48
N LEU A 321 11.34 28.80 -5.55
CA LEU A 321 10.67 29.84 -4.77
C LEU A 321 9.96 30.92 -5.62
N PRO A 322 10.53 31.44 -6.73
CA PRO A 322 9.86 32.46 -7.55
C PRO A 322 8.55 31.99 -8.17
N TYR A 323 8.36 30.67 -8.27
CA TYR A 323 7.19 30.03 -8.86
C TYR A 323 6.21 29.49 -7.81
N GLY A 324 6.55 29.59 -6.51
CA GLY A 324 5.73 29.07 -5.41
C GLY A 324 5.87 27.56 -5.16
N GLY A 325 6.89 26.91 -5.75
CA GLY A 325 7.10 25.47 -5.58
C GLY A 325 7.65 25.06 -4.20
N ILE A 326 7.44 23.79 -3.87
CA ILE A 326 7.88 23.15 -2.62
C ILE A 326 8.99 22.13 -2.92
N VAL A 327 9.97 22.00 -2.02
CA VAL A 327 10.95 20.91 -2.07
C VAL A 327 10.63 19.90 -0.98
N MET A 328 10.22 18.70 -1.40
CA MET A 328 10.16 17.54 -0.52
C MET A 328 11.53 16.88 -0.47
N TYR A 329 12.19 16.94 0.69
CA TYR A 329 13.48 16.28 0.90
C TYR A 329 13.27 15.04 1.78
N ARG A 330 13.57 13.85 1.25
CA ARG A 330 13.31 12.59 1.97
C ARG A 330 14.31 12.41 3.12
N ALA A 331 13.80 12.11 4.31
CA ALA A 331 14.59 11.74 5.49
C ALA A 331 15.02 10.26 5.51
N PHE A 332 14.81 9.54 4.41
CA PHE A 332 15.23 8.15 4.25
C PHE A 332 16.72 8.10 3.89
N VAL A 333 17.57 8.38 4.88
CA VAL A 333 19.03 8.43 4.77
C VAL A 333 19.61 7.57 5.89
N TYR A 334 20.46 6.60 5.53
CA TYR A 334 21.13 5.70 6.47
C TYR A 334 22.36 5.06 5.82
N ASP A 335 23.28 4.57 6.65
CA ASP A 335 24.39 3.74 6.19
C ASP A 335 23.88 2.31 5.90
N HIS A 336 24.00 1.85 4.66
CA HIS A 336 23.60 0.50 4.25
C HIS A 336 24.77 -0.50 4.27
N HIS A 337 25.87 -0.12 4.90
CA HIS A 337 27.06 -0.95 5.14
C HIS A 337 27.35 -1.12 6.64
N LEU A 338 26.31 -1.08 7.49
CA LEU A 338 26.48 -1.26 8.93
C LEU A 338 27.10 -2.63 9.25
N ASP A 339 28.00 -2.65 10.22
CA ASP A 339 28.56 -3.90 10.75
C ASP A 339 27.69 -4.44 11.90
N GLU A 340 27.03 -5.59 11.69
CA GLU A 340 26.21 -6.24 12.72
C GLU A 340 27.02 -6.63 13.96
N ALA A 341 28.31 -6.96 13.82
CA ALA A 341 29.15 -7.32 14.96
C ALA A 341 29.31 -6.16 15.96
N VAL A 342 29.08 -4.92 15.53
CA VAL A 342 29.08 -3.72 16.36
C VAL A 342 27.68 -3.50 16.94
N TRP A 343 27.50 -3.83 18.21
CA TRP A 343 26.19 -3.77 18.90
C TRP A 343 25.60 -2.37 19.04
N THR A 344 26.40 -1.32 18.88
CA THR A 344 25.94 0.08 18.89
C THR A 344 25.48 0.56 17.51
N HIS A 345 25.72 -0.18 16.43
CA HIS A 345 25.17 0.15 15.12
C HIS A 345 23.68 -0.11 15.10
N ASP A 346 22.91 0.88 14.65
CA ASP A 346 21.46 0.80 14.54
C ASP A 346 20.96 1.74 13.45
N ARG A 347 20.34 1.17 12.42
CA ARG A 347 19.71 1.94 11.35
C ARG A 347 18.59 2.85 11.88
N ALA A 348 17.90 2.45 12.96
CA ALA A 348 16.78 3.22 13.50
C ALA A 348 17.21 4.62 14.01
N ASN A 349 18.48 4.80 14.40
CA ASN A 349 19.02 6.08 14.85
C ASN A 349 19.23 7.09 13.70
N ALA A 350 19.42 6.60 12.47
CA ALA A 350 20.00 7.37 11.37
C ALA A 350 19.23 8.66 11.06
N ALA A 351 17.91 8.59 10.92
CA ALA A 351 17.11 9.76 10.56
C ALA A 351 17.25 10.91 11.57
N VAL A 352 17.31 10.62 12.87
CA VAL A 352 17.54 11.64 13.90
C VAL A 352 18.96 12.17 13.84
N ASP A 353 19.96 11.30 13.71
CA ASP A 353 21.37 11.69 13.67
C ASP A 353 21.67 12.64 12.49
N PHE A 354 21.12 12.33 11.31
CA PHE A 354 21.32 13.13 10.10
C PHE A 354 20.57 14.48 10.13
N PHE A 355 19.38 14.55 10.72
CA PHE A 355 18.51 15.73 10.56
C PHE A 355 18.36 16.60 11.80
N LYS A 356 18.50 16.07 13.03
CA LYS A 356 18.19 16.82 14.27
C LYS A 356 19.00 18.11 14.39
N HIS A 357 20.28 18.08 14.01
CA HIS A 357 21.16 19.23 14.11
C HIS A 357 20.94 20.28 13.02
N LEU A 358 20.09 19.98 12.01
CA LEU A 358 19.71 20.87 10.92
C LEU A 358 18.34 21.54 11.14
N ASP A 359 17.71 21.35 12.31
CA ASP A 359 16.39 21.92 12.57
C ASP A 359 16.43 23.47 12.57
N GLY A 360 15.77 24.07 11.58
CA GLY A 360 15.75 25.51 11.36
C GLY A 360 16.79 26.04 10.35
N GLU A 361 17.59 25.16 9.75
CA GLU A 361 18.56 25.51 8.69
C GLU A 361 17.96 25.37 7.27
N PHE A 362 16.78 24.75 7.15
CA PHE A 362 16.07 24.59 5.88
C PHE A 362 15.21 25.82 5.56
N ASP A 363 15.15 26.21 4.28
CA ASP A 363 14.32 27.31 3.80
C ASP A 363 12.80 27.01 3.98
N ASP A 364 11.98 28.05 4.10
CA ASP A 364 10.55 27.96 4.46
C ASP A 364 9.70 27.07 3.51
N ASN A 365 10.12 26.91 2.25
CA ASN A 365 9.47 26.05 1.25
C ASN A 365 10.09 24.65 1.13
N VAL A 366 10.96 24.26 2.06
CA VAL A 366 11.45 22.88 2.22
C VAL A 366 10.57 22.13 3.22
N VAL A 367 10.22 20.90 2.87
CA VAL A 367 9.46 19.97 3.70
C VAL A 367 10.24 18.67 3.81
N ILE A 368 10.59 18.28 5.03
CA ILE A 368 11.26 17.00 5.28
C ILE A 368 10.21 15.88 5.24
N GLN A 369 10.30 15.02 4.23
CA GLN A 369 9.40 13.89 4.03
C GLN A 369 9.94 12.66 4.80
N ILE A 370 9.23 12.22 5.83
CA ILE A 370 9.70 11.21 6.80
C ILE A 370 8.79 9.99 6.74
N LYS A 371 9.33 8.79 6.52
CA LYS A 371 8.56 7.53 6.62
C LYS A 371 7.88 7.42 7.99
N TYR A 372 6.76 6.68 8.05
CA TYR A 372 5.99 6.57 9.30
C TYR A 372 6.80 5.98 10.47
N GLY A 373 7.76 5.09 10.16
CA GLY A 373 8.71 4.54 11.10
C GLY A 373 10.16 4.74 10.63
N PRO A 374 11.15 4.44 11.49
CA PRO A 374 12.55 4.78 11.23
C PRO A 374 13.30 3.73 10.39
N ILE A 375 12.68 2.60 10.01
CA ILE A 375 13.31 1.58 9.17
C ILE A 375 12.84 1.67 7.72
N ASP A 376 11.73 1.01 7.37
CA ASP A 376 11.29 0.86 5.97
C ASP A 376 9.92 0.20 5.83
N PHE A 377 8.86 0.89 6.20
CA PHE A 377 7.48 0.47 5.93
C PHE A 377 7.12 -0.97 6.37
N GLN A 378 7.71 -1.43 7.47
CA GLN A 378 7.49 -2.80 7.96
C GLN A 378 6.08 -2.99 8.52
N VAL A 379 5.64 -4.25 8.65
CA VAL A 379 4.31 -4.63 9.15
C VAL A 379 3.91 -3.97 10.47
N ARG A 380 4.91 -3.61 11.29
CA ARG A 380 4.79 -2.69 12.41
C ARG A 380 6.12 -2.00 12.67
N GLU A 381 6.06 -0.70 12.91
CA GLU A 381 7.17 0.12 13.44
C GLU A 381 6.60 1.12 14.46
N PRO A 382 7.38 1.59 15.44
CA PRO A 382 6.99 2.77 16.19
C PRO A 382 7.02 4.02 15.29
N PRO A 383 6.32 5.11 15.65
CA PRO A 383 6.43 6.38 14.93
C PRO A 383 7.89 6.85 14.88
N SER A 384 8.35 7.36 13.73
CA SER A 384 9.71 7.90 13.61
C SER A 384 10.00 8.95 14.70
N ALA A 385 11.07 8.76 15.47
CA ALA A 385 11.48 9.70 16.51
C ALA A 385 11.84 11.09 15.94
N LEU A 386 12.13 11.19 14.64
CA LEU A 386 12.40 12.46 13.97
C LEU A 386 11.22 13.45 14.05
N PHE A 387 9.98 12.96 14.15
CA PHE A 387 8.79 13.79 14.36
C PHE A 387 8.88 14.64 15.64
N ALA A 388 9.59 14.17 16.67
CA ALA A 388 9.79 14.90 17.91
C ALA A 388 11.05 15.80 17.91
N ASN A 389 11.93 15.65 16.93
CA ASN A 389 13.24 16.29 16.90
C ASN A 389 13.34 17.47 15.92
N LEU A 390 12.40 17.63 14.97
CA LEU A 390 12.32 18.80 14.09
C LEU A 390 11.17 19.73 14.51
N ARG A 391 11.49 20.83 15.18
CA ARG A 391 10.51 21.78 15.73
C ARG A 391 10.33 23.03 14.87
N LYS A 392 11.36 23.42 14.13
CA LYS A 392 11.40 24.66 13.31
C LYS A 392 11.26 24.38 11.82
N THR A 393 11.47 23.14 11.40
CA THR A 393 11.46 22.73 9.99
C THR A 393 10.13 22.11 9.61
N SER A 394 9.53 22.45 8.47
CA SER A 394 8.30 21.80 7.97
C SER A 394 8.54 20.32 7.64
N MET A 395 7.52 19.47 7.83
CA MET A 395 7.64 18.03 7.58
C MET A 395 6.35 17.43 7.03
N ALA A 396 6.46 16.32 6.33
CA ALA A 396 5.33 15.49 5.92
C ALA A 396 5.60 14.02 6.23
N ILE A 397 4.57 13.27 6.59
CA ILE A 397 4.69 11.81 6.74
C ILE A 397 4.63 11.11 5.37
N GLU A 398 5.55 10.19 5.12
CA GLU A 398 5.53 9.28 3.98
C GLU A 398 4.89 7.96 4.41
N LEU A 399 3.82 7.56 3.72
CA LEU A 399 3.12 6.30 3.87
C LEU A 399 3.34 5.41 2.63
N GLN A 400 3.03 4.11 2.73
CA GLN A 400 3.13 3.18 1.62
C GLN A 400 1.76 2.55 1.33
N VAL A 401 1.17 2.87 0.18
CA VAL A 401 -0.07 2.24 -0.32
C VAL A 401 0.27 0.98 -1.10
N THR A 402 1.34 1.01 -1.90
CA THR A 402 1.91 -0.21 -2.48
C THR A 402 2.39 -1.13 -1.35
N GLN A 403 2.12 -2.43 -1.47
CA GLN A 403 2.29 -3.37 -0.38
C GLN A 403 3.65 -4.09 -0.42
N GLU A 404 4.76 -3.36 -0.49
CA GLU A 404 6.12 -3.96 -0.63
C GLU A 404 6.38 -5.05 0.41
N TYR A 405 6.31 -4.70 1.69
CA TYR A 405 6.48 -5.63 2.81
C TYR A 405 5.15 -6.26 3.28
N LEU A 406 4.04 -5.93 2.62
CA LEU A 406 2.69 -6.32 3.03
C LEU A 406 2.03 -7.27 2.01
N GLY A 407 2.84 -8.11 1.37
CA GLY A 407 2.40 -9.20 0.51
C GLY A 407 2.11 -8.82 -0.95
N GLN A 408 2.69 -7.70 -1.40
CA GLN A 408 2.79 -7.26 -2.80
C GLN A 408 1.46 -7.34 -3.57
N GLN A 409 0.38 -6.90 -2.92
CA GLN A 409 -1.01 -6.92 -3.42
C GLN A 409 -1.57 -8.32 -3.80
N SER A 410 -0.78 -9.38 -3.61
CA SER A 410 -1.22 -10.77 -3.69
C SER A 410 -1.92 -11.21 -2.40
N HIS A 411 -1.63 -10.52 -1.29
CA HIS A 411 -2.30 -10.68 -0.01
C HIS A 411 -3.28 -9.52 0.22
N LEU A 412 -4.47 -9.84 0.73
CA LEU A 412 -5.36 -8.83 1.31
C LEU A 412 -4.72 -8.29 2.58
N VAL A 413 -4.40 -6.98 2.57
CA VAL A 413 -3.97 -6.20 3.74
C VAL A 413 -4.58 -4.80 3.62
N TYR A 414 -5.57 -4.50 4.45
CA TYR A 414 -6.11 -3.15 4.62
C TYR A 414 -5.24 -2.39 5.61
N VAL A 415 -4.51 -1.38 5.14
CA VAL A 415 -3.39 -0.77 5.88
C VAL A 415 -3.77 0.44 6.73
N ALA A 416 -4.98 0.99 6.56
CA ALA A 416 -5.39 2.17 7.31
C ALA A 416 -5.34 1.98 8.85
N PRO A 417 -5.71 0.82 9.43
CA PRO A 417 -5.54 0.57 10.86
C PRO A 417 -4.07 0.68 11.32
N LEU A 418 -3.10 0.22 10.51
CA LEU A 418 -1.66 0.41 10.78
C LEU A 418 -1.34 1.90 10.81
N TRP A 419 -1.73 2.67 9.78
CA TRP A 419 -1.42 4.10 9.76
C TRP A 419 -2.03 4.85 10.95
N LYS A 420 -3.20 4.42 11.43
CA LYS A 420 -3.81 5.00 12.63
C LYS A 420 -2.97 4.76 13.90
N THR A 421 -2.28 3.62 14.04
CA THR A 421 -1.37 3.44 15.20
C THR A 421 -0.25 4.48 15.21
N ILE A 422 0.18 4.93 14.04
CA ILE A 422 1.19 6.00 13.92
C ILE A 422 0.56 7.38 14.11
N LEU A 423 -0.47 7.72 13.34
CA LEU A 423 -1.08 9.05 13.32
C LEU A 423 -1.69 9.45 14.66
N ASP A 424 -2.23 8.48 15.41
CA ASP A 424 -2.85 8.67 16.72
C ASP A 424 -1.86 8.53 17.89
N SER A 425 -0.58 8.25 17.63
CA SER A 425 0.46 8.21 18.67
C SER A 425 0.71 9.60 19.25
N ASP A 426 0.60 9.74 20.58
CA ASP A 426 0.97 10.96 21.30
C ASP A 426 2.44 10.89 21.73
N LEU A 427 3.29 11.75 21.14
CA LEU A 427 4.71 11.80 21.47
C LEU A 427 5.03 12.58 22.74
N ARG A 428 4.04 13.23 23.39
CA ARG A 428 4.19 13.92 24.68
C ARG A 428 5.31 14.97 24.72
N ILE A 429 5.55 15.66 23.61
CA ILE A 429 6.59 16.68 23.47
C ILE A 429 6.33 17.83 24.47
N ASP A 430 7.34 18.15 25.29
CA ASP A 430 7.27 19.11 26.40
C ASP A 430 6.19 18.77 27.44
N HIS A 431 5.91 17.48 27.65
CA HIS A 431 4.85 16.97 28.53
C HIS A 431 3.43 17.42 28.12
N GLN A 432 3.22 17.74 26.84
CA GLN A 432 1.93 18.16 26.28
C GLN A 432 1.44 17.20 25.19
N PRO A 433 0.12 17.05 25.00
CA PRO A 433 -0.43 16.26 23.89
C PRO A 433 0.17 16.71 22.56
N SER A 434 0.76 15.76 21.86
CA SER A 434 1.54 15.96 20.64
C SER A 434 1.31 14.76 19.71
N LEU A 435 0.07 14.62 19.24
CA LEU A 435 -0.29 13.56 18.30
C LEU A 435 0.52 13.72 17.01
N VAL A 436 1.02 12.61 16.46
CA VAL A 436 1.81 12.63 15.20
C VAL A 436 1.04 13.36 14.10
N ARG A 437 -0.28 13.13 13.97
CA ARG A 437 -1.11 13.84 12.98
C ARG A 437 -1.11 15.37 13.15
N ASP A 438 -1.03 15.89 14.37
CA ASP A 438 -0.99 17.33 14.64
C ASP A 438 0.42 17.90 14.47
N ILE A 439 1.44 17.08 14.71
CA ILE A 439 2.82 17.41 14.38
C ILE A 439 2.96 17.55 12.87
N VAL A 440 2.70 16.50 12.10
CA VAL A 440 2.94 16.48 10.64
C VAL A 440 2.06 17.47 9.89
N ALA A 441 0.86 17.79 10.40
CA ALA A 441 0.02 18.87 9.87
C ALA A 441 0.54 20.28 10.15
N GLY A 442 1.62 20.43 10.92
CA GLY A 442 2.19 21.73 11.30
C GLY A 442 1.54 22.38 12.51
N LYS A 443 0.39 21.87 12.99
CA LYS A 443 -0.43 22.47 14.05
C LYS A 443 0.30 22.57 15.39
N ARG A 444 1.02 21.52 15.81
CA ARG A 444 1.72 21.47 17.13
C ARG A 444 2.83 22.52 17.27
N PHE A 445 3.45 22.92 16.15
CA PHE A 445 4.60 23.84 16.11
C PHE A 445 4.36 25.09 15.26
N ASN A 446 3.12 25.35 14.84
CA ASN A 446 2.71 26.48 14.00
C ASN A 446 3.56 26.62 12.72
N ARG A 447 3.79 25.49 12.03
CA ARG A 447 4.50 25.45 10.74
C ARG A 447 3.50 25.65 9.60
N LYS A 448 3.88 26.46 8.61
CA LYS A 448 2.99 26.80 7.49
C LYS A 448 2.75 25.62 6.55
N LEU A 449 3.79 24.82 6.31
CA LEU A 449 3.71 23.61 5.49
C LEU A 449 3.69 22.38 6.37
N GLY A 450 3.02 21.34 5.88
CA GLY A 450 2.92 20.04 6.51
C GLY A 450 1.88 19.17 5.82
N GLY A 451 1.85 17.89 6.17
CA GLY A 451 0.84 16.94 5.71
C GLY A 451 1.42 15.56 5.43
N SER A 452 1.05 14.97 4.30
CA SER A 452 1.45 13.60 3.94
C SER A 452 1.76 13.42 2.46
N ALA A 453 2.60 12.43 2.18
CA ALA A 453 2.79 11.82 0.88
C ALA A 453 2.59 10.30 1.01
N ALA A 454 2.16 9.62 -0.05
CA ALA A 454 2.12 8.16 -0.07
C ALA A 454 2.70 7.57 -1.36
N VAL A 455 3.49 6.51 -1.24
CA VAL A 455 3.97 5.73 -2.39
C VAL A 455 2.82 4.84 -2.87
N VAL A 456 2.27 5.13 -4.04
CA VAL A 456 1.06 4.46 -4.56
C VAL A 456 1.38 3.37 -5.57
N ASN A 457 2.17 3.69 -6.60
CA ASN A 457 2.58 2.75 -7.64
C ASN A 457 1.41 2.11 -8.40
N VAL A 458 0.48 2.95 -8.89
CA VAL A 458 -0.56 2.44 -9.81
C VAL A 458 0.07 2.05 -11.15
N GLY A 459 -0.39 0.94 -11.71
CA GLY A 459 0.00 0.49 -13.04
C GLY A 459 -1.16 0.40 -14.01
N THR A 460 -0.88 -0.17 -15.17
CA THR A 460 -1.84 -0.28 -16.29
C THR A 460 -2.91 -1.37 -16.11
N ASN A 461 -2.78 -2.27 -15.12
CA ASN A 461 -3.83 -3.24 -14.81
C ASN A 461 -5.14 -2.53 -14.50
N THR A 462 -6.28 -3.12 -14.89
CA THR A 462 -7.60 -2.52 -14.62
C THR A 462 -7.92 -2.45 -13.13
N THR A 463 -7.22 -3.23 -12.30
CA THR A 463 -7.26 -3.17 -10.83
C THR A 463 -6.44 -2.02 -10.24
N TRP A 464 -5.62 -1.32 -11.05
CA TRP A 464 -4.67 -0.26 -10.69
C TRP A 464 -3.52 -0.71 -9.78
N LEU A 465 -3.85 -1.38 -8.69
CA LEU A 465 -2.95 -1.86 -7.65
C LEU A 465 -2.94 -3.40 -7.59
N GLY A 466 -3.03 -4.10 -8.73
CA GLY A 466 -2.93 -5.55 -8.78
C GLY A 466 -4.21 -6.29 -8.33
N SER A 467 -4.71 -5.96 -7.13
CA SER A 467 -5.94 -6.53 -6.56
C SER A 467 -7.04 -5.48 -6.37
N HIS A 468 -8.30 -5.88 -6.63
CA HIS A 468 -9.47 -5.02 -6.42
C HIS A 468 -9.57 -4.48 -4.98
N LEU A 469 -9.20 -5.29 -3.98
CA LEU A 469 -9.32 -4.89 -2.58
C LEU A 469 -8.22 -3.91 -2.15
N SER A 470 -7.06 -3.92 -2.80
CA SER A 470 -5.96 -2.98 -2.48
C SER A 470 -6.27 -1.54 -2.84
N MET A 471 -7.23 -1.29 -3.75
CA MET A 471 -7.74 0.07 -4.02
C MET A 471 -8.41 0.74 -2.82
N SER A 472 -8.82 -0.04 -1.80
CA SER A 472 -9.28 0.52 -0.53
C SER A 472 -8.19 1.27 0.23
N ASN A 473 -6.91 0.91 0.04
CA ASN A 473 -5.77 1.57 0.68
C ASN A 473 -5.50 2.95 0.07
N LEU A 474 -5.58 3.10 -1.26
CA LEU A 474 -5.50 4.41 -1.91
C LEU A 474 -6.66 5.32 -1.50
N TYR A 475 -7.88 4.77 -1.45
CA TYR A 475 -9.04 5.52 -0.98
C TYR A 475 -8.85 5.99 0.46
N ALA A 476 -8.43 5.09 1.35
CA ALA A 476 -8.20 5.41 2.74
C ALA A 476 -7.09 6.44 2.94
N TYR A 477 -6.03 6.38 2.15
CA TYR A 477 -4.96 7.37 2.17
C TYR A 477 -5.51 8.78 1.92
N GLY A 478 -6.25 9.00 0.82
CA GLY A 478 -6.78 10.33 0.53
C GLY A 478 -7.76 10.83 1.59
N ARG A 479 -8.62 9.95 2.13
CA ARG A 479 -9.49 10.30 3.26
C ARG A 479 -8.71 10.74 4.50
N LEU A 480 -7.67 9.99 4.89
CA LEU A 480 -6.84 10.30 6.05
C LEU A 480 -5.90 11.50 5.82
N ALA A 481 -5.45 11.74 4.59
CA ALA A 481 -4.69 12.94 4.24
C ALA A 481 -5.56 14.21 4.36
N TRP A 482 -6.87 14.11 4.08
CA TRP A 482 -7.82 15.17 4.34
C TRP A 482 -8.15 15.32 5.83
N ASN A 483 -8.52 14.22 6.49
CA ASN A 483 -8.81 14.19 7.92
C ASN A 483 -8.22 12.93 8.59
N PRO A 484 -7.07 13.02 9.26
CA PRO A 484 -6.41 11.88 9.89
C PRO A 484 -7.15 11.36 11.13
N ALA A 485 -8.18 12.09 11.60
CA ALA A 485 -9.04 11.65 12.69
C ALA A 485 -10.19 10.74 12.23
N ASP A 486 -10.42 10.57 10.92
CA ASP A 486 -11.44 9.66 10.41
C ASP A 486 -11.20 8.22 10.92
N ASP A 487 -12.29 7.50 11.16
CA ASP A 487 -12.26 6.09 11.54
C ASP A 487 -11.96 5.21 10.33
N ALA A 488 -11.00 4.29 10.47
CA ALA A 488 -10.56 3.45 9.37
C ALA A 488 -11.67 2.51 8.87
N GLN A 489 -12.54 2.01 9.76
CA GLN A 489 -13.62 1.13 9.37
C GLN A 489 -14.71 1.90 8.62
N ASP A 490 -15.06 3.11 9.04
CA ASP A 490 -16.05 3.94 8.36
C ASP A 490 -15.57 4.33 6.95
N VAL A 491 -14.30 4.73 6.82
CA VAL A 491 -13.65 5.00 5.52
C VAL A 491 -13.71 3.77 4.60
N LEU A 492 -13.41 2.58 5.14
CA LEU A 492 -13.53 1.34 4.39
C LEU A 492 -14.97 1.05 3.96
N GLN A 493 -15.95 1.25 4.84
CA GLN A 493 -17.35 0.99 4.53
C GLN A 493 -17.87 1.90 3.41
N ASP A 494 -17.45 3.16 3.38
CA ASP A 494 -17.77 4.08 2.29
C ASP A 494 -17.17 3.57 0.97
N TRP A 495 -15.90 3.17 0.97
CA TRP A 495 -15.27 2.58 -0.20
C TRP A 495 -16.00 1.31 -0.68
N ILE A 496 -16.42 0.44 0.22
CA ILE A 496 -17.16 -0.79 -0.13
C ILE A 496 -18.50 -0.45 -0.77
N ARG A 497 -19.24 0.53 -0.24
CA ARG A 497 -20.53 0.95 -0.83
C ARG A 497 -20.35 1.50 -2.23
N LEU A 498 -19.32 2.32 -2.44
CA LEU A 498 -19.00 2.89 -3.75
C LEU A 498 -18.50 1.83 -4.74
N THR A 499 -17.73 0.85 -4.28
CA THR A 499 -17.06 -0.15 -5.12
C THR A 499 -17.92 -1.38 -5.38
N PHE A 500 -18.55 -1.97 -4.37
CA PHE A 500 -19.32 -3.22 -4.48
C PHE A 500 -20.83 -3.05 -4.32
N GLY A 501 -21.30 -1.85 -3.97
CA GLY A 501 -22.72 -1.53 -3.83
C GLY A 501 -23.23 -1.66 -2.39
N LEU A 502 -24.55 -1.52 -2.22
CA LEU A 502 -25.19 -1.31 -0.92
C LEU A 502 -25.67 -2.59 -0.23
N ASP A 503 -25.38 -3.77 -0.77
CA ASP A 503 -25.80 -5.03 -0.16
C ASP A 503 -25.14 -5.20 1.22
N ARG A 504 -25.96 -5.34 2.27
CA ARG A 504 -25.46 -5.38 3.64
C ARG A 504 -24.54 -6.57 3.91
N LYS A 505 -24.79 -7.73 3.28
CA LYS A 505 -23.94 -8.91 3.46
C LYS A 505 -22.56 -8.69 2.83
N VAL A 506 -22.52 -8.08 1.64
CA VAL A 506 -21.27 -7.70 0.97
C VAL A 506 -20.49 -6.71 1.84
N LEU A 507 -21.16 -5.65 2.32
CA LEU A 507 -20.56 -4.67 3.22
C LEU A 507 -19.95 -5.31 4.47
N ASP A 508 -20.76 -6.02 5.25
CA ASP A 508 -20.31 -6.61 6.54
C ASP A 508 -19.20 -7.64 6.35
N THR A 509 -19.24 -8.41 5.26
CA THR A 509 -18.24 -9.45 4.99
C THR A 509 -16.90 -8.84 4.58
N ILE A 510 -16.90 -7.89 3.64
CA ILE A 510 -15.65 -7.24 3.19
C ILE A 510 -15.07 -6.40 4.32
N THR A 511 -15.90 -5.67 5.08
CA THR A 511 -15.44 -4.93 6.26
C THR A 511 -14.71 -5.82 7.24
N ARG A 512 -15.31 -6.97 7.59
CA ARG A 512 -14.68 -7.89 8.55
C ARG A 512 -13.36 -8.46 8.02
N MET A 513 -13.33 -8.96 6.79
CA MET A 513 -12.11 -9.48 6.17
C MET A 513 -10.98 -8.45 6.17
N SER A 514 -11.27 -7.23 5.71
CA SER A 514 -10.30 -6.15 5.63
C SER A 514 -9.81 -5.70 7.01
N MET A 515 -10.68 -5.51 8.00
CA MET A 515 -10.25 -5.11 9.35
C MET A 515 -9.44 -6.20 10.06
N GLU A 516 -9.71 -7.48 9.79
CA GLU A 516 -8.93 -8.62 10.30
C GLU A 516 -7.60 -8.81 9.53
N SER A 517 -7.43 -8.21 8.35
CA SER A 517 -6.35 -8.56 7.42
C SER A 517 -4.96 -8.11 7.83
N TRP A 518 -4.76 -6.88 8.29
CA TRP A 518 -3.45 -6.42 8.79
C TRP A 518 -3.03 -7.15 10.07
N PRO A 519 -3.87 -7.28 11.11
CA PRO A 519 -3.52 -8.09 12.28
C PRO A 519 -3.19 -9.54 11.91
N ALA A 520 -3.95 -10.16 11.00
CA ALA A 520 -3.62 -11.50 10.53
C ALA A 520 -2.27 -11.56 9.83
N TYR A 521 -1.97 -10.59 8.95
CA TYR A 521 -0.68 -10.50 8.25
C TYR A 521 0.48 -10.34 9.23
N GLU A 522 0.36 -9.45 10.21
CA GLU A 522 1.35 -9.30 11.29
C GLU A 522 1.56 -10.60 12.06
N GLN A 523 0.47 -11.29 12.40
CA GLN A 523 0.52 -12.53 13.16
C GLN A 523 1.30 -13.64 12.45
N TYR A 524 1.14 -13.81 11.14
CA TYR A 524 1.85 -14.85 10.37
C TYR A 524 3.15 -14.41 9.69
N SER A 525 3.51 -13.13 9.75
CA SER A 525 4.77 -12.60 9.21
C SER A 525 5.73 -12.26 10.35
N GLY A 526 5.73 -11.02 10.87
CA GLY A 526 6.46 -10.68 12.08
C GLY A 526 5.62 -9.91 13.08
N ASN A 527 5.65 -10.36 14.33
CA ASN A 527 4.91 -9.82 15.48
C ASN A 527 5.86 -9.38 16.61
N LEU A 528 5.32 -8.81 17.68
CA LEU A 528 6.08 -8.26 18.82
C LEU A 528 7.09 -7.17 18.42
N GLY A 529 6.88 -6.50 17.29
CA GLY A 529 7.75 -5.46 16.76
C GLY A 529 8.97 -5.99 16.00
N ILE A 530 9.00 -7.26 15.57
CA ILE A 530 10.15 -7.86 14.86
C ILE A 530 10.22 -7.57 13.34
N GLN A 531 9.66 -6.44 12.87
CA GLN A 531 9.53 -6.16 11.43
C GLN A 531 8.77 -7.29 10.70
N THR A 532 8.86 -7.40 9.38
CA THR A 532 8.01 -8.32 8.60
C THR A 532 8.55 -9.76 8.51
N LEU A 533 9.86 -9.96 8.71
CA LEU A 533 10.55 -11.25 8.48
C LEU A 533 10.47 -11.78 7.03
N THR A 534 10.30 -10.87 6.06
CA THR A 534 10.36 -11.18 4.63
C THR A 534 11.79 -11.25 4.13
N ASP A 535 12.01 -11.65 2.87
CA ASP A 535 13.32 -11.56 2.24
C ASP A 535 13.72 -10.11 1.94
N ILE A 536 14.66 -9.57 2.71
CA ILE A 536 15.16 -8.20 2.55
C ILE A 536 16.41 -8.10 1.65
N LEU A 537 16.86 -9.21 1.08
CA LEU A 537 18.06 -9.29 0.23
C LEU A 537 17.71 -9.48 -1.25
N TYR A 538 16.45 -9.82 -1.56
CA TYR A 538 16.00 -10.05 -2.92
C TYR A 538 14.72 -9.27 -3.27
N THR A 539 13.53 -9.88 -3.23
CA THR A 539 12.32 -9.23 -3.78
C THR A 539 11.37 -8.62 -2.75
N HIS A 540 11.62 -8.82 -1.45
CA HIS A 540 10.75 -8.33 -0.36
C HIS A 540 9.39 -9.05 -0.35
N TYR A 541 9.39 -10.36 -0.62
CA TYR A 541 8.18 -11.17 -0.57
C TYR A 541 8.47 -12.56 0.00
N GLY A 542 7.44 -13.27 0.47
CA GLY A 542 7.62 -14.57 1.14
C GLY A 542 8.46 -14.52 2.45
N PRO A 543 8.43 -15.59 3.25
CA PRO A 543 9.22 -15.66 4.48
C PRO A 543 10.71 -15.91 4.18
N ASN A 544 11.59 -15.15 4.83
CA ASN A 544 13.03 -15.44 4.90
C ASN A 544 13.61 -14.82 6.18
N PRO A 545 13.27 -15.36 7.38
CA PRO A 545 13.72 -14.79 8.64
C PRO A 545 15.26 -14.75 8.75
N ALA A 546 15.96 -15.67 8.09
CA ALA A 546 17.42 -15.68 8.04
C ALA A 546 18.01 -14.44 7.35
N SER A 547 17.30 -13.85 6.39
CA SER A 547 17.77 -12.67 5.66
C SER A 547 17.86 -11.42 6.52
N GLN A 548 17.22 -11.40 7.69
CA GLN A 548 17.20 -10.25 8.58
C GLN A 548 18.59 -9.98 9.17
N ASP A 549 19.36 -11.03 9.44
CA ASP A 549 20.68 -10.97 10.09
C ASP A 549 21.81 -11.25 9.07
N ASN A 550 23.06 -11.08 9.51
CA ASN A 550 24.32 -11.28 8.77
C ASN A 550 24.46 -10.44 7.49
N ASN A 551 23.97 -9.20 7.50
CA ASN A 551 24.01 -8.28 6.38
C ASN A 551 24.17 -6.82 6.85
N GLY A 552 24.42 -5.88 5.92
CA GLY A 552 24.67 -4.46 6.22
C GLY A 552 23.43 -3.56 6.32
N TRP A 553 22.23 -4.09 6.13
CA TRP A 553 21.00 -3.29 5.97
C TRP A 553 20.40 -2.79 7.28
N GLY A 554 20.92 -3.23 8.43
CA GLY A 554 20.51 -2.75 9.76
C GLY A 554 19.08 -3.13 10.17
N GLN A 555 18.45 -4.09 9.48
CA GLN A 555 17.12 -4.63 9.81
C GLN A 555 17.24 -5.92 10.65
N TRP A 556 18.13 -5.91 11.64
CA TRP A 556 18.51 -7.12 12.37
C TRP A 556 17.47 -7.53 13.42
N THR A 557 17.38 -8.84 13.65
CA THR A 557 16.72 -9.43 14.83
C THR A 557 17.72 -9.85 15.90
N ARG A 558 19.00 -9.97 15.53
CA ARG A 558 20.10 -10.49 16.36
C ARG A 558 19.76 -11.83 17.00
N ALA A 559 18.94 -12.64 16.32
CA ALA A 559 18.46 -13.90 16.86
C ALA A 559 19.60 -14.90 17.00
N ASN A 560 19.66 -15.58 18.14
CA ASN A 560 20.58 -16.69 18.37
C ASN A 560 19.84 -17.82 19.09
N LYS A 561 20.57 -18.82 19.60
CA LYS A 561 19.97 -19.97 20.30
C LYS A 561 19.17 -19.61 21.56
N THR A 562 19.41 -18.46 22.17
CA THR A 562 18.85 -18.11 23.49
C THR A 562 17.98 -16.86 23.51
N SER A 563 18.19 -15.93 22.57
CA SER A 563 17.59 -14.60 22.60
C SER A 563 17.34 -14.02 21.21
N ILE A 564 16.54 -12.95 21.17
CA ILE A 564 16.05 -12.27 19.98
C ILE A 564 15.67 -10.82 20.32
N GLY A 565 15.68 -9.94 19.32
CA GLY A 565 15.28 -8.53 19.41
C GLY A 565 16.46 -7.57 19.30
N MET A 566 16.17 -6.27 19.21
CA MET A 566 17.20 -5.23 19.23
C MET A 566 17.19 -4.52 20.58
N ASP A 567 18.32 -4.45 21.27
CA ASP A 567 18.43 -3.62 22.49
C ASP A 567 18.62 -2.16 22.07
N ARG A 568 17.51 -1.41 22.13
CA ARG A 568 17.45 0.02 21.79
C ARG A 568 17.31 0.89 23.02
N THR A 569 17.53 0.33 24.21
CA THR A 569 17.57 1.08 25.47
C THR A 569 18.77 2.03 25.50
N VAL A 570 18.66 3.11 26.26
CA VAL A 570 19.77 4.01 26.57
C VAL A 570 20.73 3.36 27.57
N ALA A 571 20.23 2.62 28.55
CA ALA A 571 21.07 2.05 29.59
C ALA A 571 22.07 1.02 29.06
N HIS A 572 21.67 0.20 28.07
CA HIS A 572 22.43 -0.98 27.67
C HIS A 572 22.54 -1.20 26.15
N GLY A 573 21.75 -0.49 25.36
CA GLY A 573 21.60 -0.72 23.93
C GLY A 573 22.16 0.39 23.03
N THR A 574 21.48 0.59 21.91
CA THR A 574 21.85 1.54 20.84
C THR A 574 21.47 3.00 21.19
N GLY A 575 20.73 3.22 22.28
CA GLY A 575 20.27 4.55 22.69
C GLY A 575 19.09 5.11 21.92
N PHE A 576 18.51 4.36 20.98
CA PHE A 576 17.41 4.85 20.12
C PHE A 576 16.17 5.29 20.91
N SER A 577 15.79 4.57 21.98
CA SER A 577 14.67 4.96 22.87
C SER A 577 14.83 6.37 23.45
N GLY A 578 16.06 6.81 23.70
CA GLY A 578 16.38 8.16 24.19
C GLY A 578 16.19 9.27 23.15
N GLN A 579 15.89 8.94 21.89
CA GLN A 579 15.56 9.93 20.86
C GLN A 579 14.12 10.46 20.98
N TYR A 580 13.26 9.77 21.75
CA TYR A 580 11.90 10.22 22.05
C TYR A 580 11.86 11.20 23.23
N PRO A 581 10.78 11.98 23.40
CA PRO A 581 10.56 12.79 24.60
C PRO A 581 10.49 11.95 25.87
N ASP A 582 10.91 12.52 27.00
CA ASP A 582 11.17 11.83 28.27
C ASP A 582 10.10 10.81 28.71
N GLU A 583 8.82 11.13 28.59
CA GLU A 583 7.72 10.22 28.97
C GLU A 583 7.67 8.96 28.08
N ILE A 584 7.85 9.14 26.77
CA ILE A 584 7.83 8.05 25.79
C ILE A 584 9.13 7.27 25.83
N ALA A 585 10.27 7.96 25.97
CA ALA A 585 11.56 7.34 26.18
C ALA A 585 11.54 6.43 27.43
N ALA A 586 10.99 6.90 28.55
CA ALA A 586 10.89 6.09 29.78
C ALA A 586 10.00 4.84 29.62
N MET A 587 8.93 4.93 28.82
CA MET A 587 8.07 3.79 28.51
C MET A 587 8.82 2.73 27.69
N TYR A 588 9.56 3.15 26.66
CA TYR A 588 10.34 2.24 25.81
C TYR A 588 11.62 1.73 26.47
N GLU A 589 12.22 2.51 27.37
CA GLU A 589 13.39 2.11 28.16
C GLU A 589 13.05 0.98 29.14
N ASN A 590 11.85 1.03 29.72
CA ASN A 590 11.41 0.05 30.71
C ASN A 590 10.69 -1.13 30.03
N ILE A 591 11.31 -2.31 30.10
CA ILE A 591 10.76 -3.56 29.55
C ILE A 591 9.35 -3.89 30.10
N ASP A 592 9.07 -3.58 31.38
CA ASP A 592 7.77 -3.85 32.00
C ASP A 592 6.68 -2.84 31.59
N ALA A 593 7.06 -1.74 30.93
CA ALA A 593 6.15 -0.70 30.44
C ALA A 593 6.03 -0.69 28.91
N THR A 594 7.00 -1.27 28.21
CA THR A 594 7.01 -1.35 26.75
C THR A 594 5.86 -2.24 26.28
N PRO A 595 4.99 -1.77 25.35
CA PRO A 595 3.94 -2.60 24.78
C PRO A 595 4.49 -3.89 24.14
N ASP A 596 3.79 -5.01 24.35
CA ASP A 596 4.22 -6.32 23.80
C ASP A 596 4.43 -6.25 22.27
N ASP A 597 3.60 -5.51 21.54
CA ASP A 597 3.67 -5.35 20.09
C ASP A 597 4.87 -4.51 19.59
N LEU A 598 5.68 -3.97 20.51
CA LEU A 598 6.94 -3.27 20.23
C LEU A 598 8.11 -3.80 21.09
N LEU A 599 7.91 -4.90 21.82
CA LEU A 599 8.92 -5.42 22.74
C LEU A 599 10.26 -5.72 22.04
N LEU A 600 10.23 -6.48 20.94
CA LEU A 600 11.45 -6.88 20.21
C LEU A 600 12.04 -5.74 19.38
N TRP A 601 11.29 -4.65 19.21
CA TRP A 601 11.82 -3.41 18.66
C TRP A 601 12.77 -2.73 19.65
N PHE A 602 12.41 -2.69 20.93
CA PHE A 602 13.16 -1.93 21.94
C PHE A 602 14.09 -2.77 22.81
N HIS A 603 13.84 -4.07 22.94
CA HIS A 603 14.56 -4.94 23.86
C HIS A 603 15.10 -6.19 23.17
N HIS A 604 16.34 -6.57 23.52
CA HIS A 604 16.90 -7.88 23.22
C HIS A 604 16.67 -8.82 24.41
N VAL A 605 15.79 -9.81 24.24
CA VAL A 605 15.30 -10.64 25.35
C VAL A 605 15.53 -12.12 25.09
N LYS A 606 15.58 -12.91 26.16
CA LYS A 606 15.55 -14.37 26.05
C LYS A 606 14.20 -14.80 25.46
N TYR A 607 14.18 -15.86 24.68
CA TYR A 607 12.93 -16.48 24.20
C TYR A 607 11.94 -16.86 25.32
N THR A 608 12.45 -17.07 26.54
CA THR A 608 11.68 -17.42 27.73
C THR A 608 11.20 -16.22 28.54
N HIS A 609 11.52 -14.99 28.13
CA HIS A 609 10.94 -13.78 28.70
C HIS A 609 9.41 -13.83 28.58
N ARG A 610 8.70 -13.41 29.64
CA ARG A 610 7.24 -13.45 29.68
C ARG A 610 6.65 -12.11 29.33
N LEU A 611 5.80 -12.12 28.32
CA LEU A 611 4.99 -10.99 27.88
C LEU A 611 3.93 -10.64 28.93
N HIS A 612 3.24 -9.50 28.75
CA HIS A 612 2.12 -9.10 29.59
C HIS A 612 0.98 -10.13 29.57
N SER A 613 0.82 -10.85 28.46
CA SER A 613 -0.11 -11.99 28.34
C SER A 613 0.23 -13.20 29.22
N GLY A 614 1.43 -13.24 29.81
CA GLY A 614 1.97 -14.37 30.58
C GLY A 614 2.63 -15.47 29.74
N LYS A 615 2.46 -15.46 28.41
CA LYS A 615 3.18 -16.35 27.49
C LYS A 615 4.65 -15.95 27.38
N THR A 616 5.51 -16.90 27.08
CA THR A 616 6.89 -16.57 26.69
C THR A 616 6.92 -16.02 25.28
N VAL A 617 7.93 -15.20 24.94
CA VAL A 617 8.14 -14.67 23.58
C VAL A 617 8.02 -15.77 22.52
N ILE A 618 8.75 -16.88 22.67
CA ILE A 618 8.73 -17.95 21.67
C ILE A 618 7.39 -18.69 21.59
N GLN A 619 6.67 -18.85 22.71
CA GLN A 619 5.35 -19.48 22.67
C GLN A 619 4.32 -18.55 22.02
N HIS A 620 4.43 -17.24 22.25
CA HIS A 620 3.62 -16.25 21.56
C HIS A 620 3.88 -16.28 20.05
N PHE A 621 5.15 -16.30 19.63
CA PHE A 621 5.52 -16.50 18.22
C PHE A 621 4.77 -17.68 17.61
N TYR A 622 4.91 -18.89 18.19
CA TYR A 622 4.22 -20.06 17.67
C TYR A 622 2.70 -19.85 17.61
N ASP A 623 2.09 -19.36 18.69
CA ASP A 623 0.64 -19.18 18.77
C ASP A 623 0.11 -18.19 17.73
N GLU A 624 0.75 -17.03 17.57
CA GLU A 624 0.30 -16.01 16.63
C GLU A 624 0.49 -16.45 15.18
N HIS A 625 1.59 -17.09 14.81
CA HIS A 625 1.77 -17.55 13.42
C HIS A 625 0.70 -18.59 13.03
N TYR A 626 0.33 -19.49 13.95
CA TYR A 626 -0.80 -20.40 13.74
C TYR A 626 -2.15 -19.66 13.70
N SER A 627 -2.35 -18.66 14.56
CA SER A 627 -3.57 -17.86 14.61
C SER A 627 -3.78 -17.04 13.33
N GLY A 628 -2.75 -16.31 12.89
CA GLY A 628 -2.76 -15.50 11.68
C GLY A 628 -3.05 -16.33 10.44
N ALA A 629 -2.33 -17.45 10.25
CA ALA A 629 -2.56 -18.33 9.10
C ALA A 629 -3.98 -18.94 9.10
N LYS A 630 -4.52 -19.22 10.28
CA LYS A 630 -5.92 -19.68 10.43
C LYS A 630 -6.92 -18.57 10.06
N THR A 631 -6.67 -17.33 10.50
CA THR A 631 -7.50 -16.17 10.15
C THR A 631 -7.49 -15.92 8.65
N ALA A 632 -6.32 -15.94 8.01
CA ALA A 632 -6.18 -15.79 6.55
C ALA A 632 -6.99 -16.83 5.77
N GLN A 633 -7.02 -18.09 6.23
CA GLN A 633 -7.85 -19.14 5.61
C GLN A 633 -9.35 -18.90 5.71
N SER A 634 -9.79 -18.13 6.70
CA SER A 634 -11.21 -17.78 6.81
C SER A 634 -11.63 -16.84 5.67
N PHE A 635 -10.76 -15.96 5.18
CA PHE A 635 -11.09 -14.94 4.18
C PHE A 635 -11.68 -15.52 2.90
N LEU A 636 -11.12 -16.64 2.41
CA LEU A 636 -11.66 -17.34 1.24
C LEU A 636 -13.10 -17.81 1.46
N THR A 637 -13.38 -18.43 2.62
CA THR A 637 -14.73 -18.93 2.94
C THR A 637 -15.73 -17.78 3.12
N GLN A 638 -15.28 -16.67 3.72
CA GLN A 638 -16.06 -15.46 3.85
C GLN A 638 -16.43 -14.89 2.48
N TRP A 639 -15.45 -14.74 1.58
CA TRP A 639 -15.67 -14.25 0.22
C TRP A 639 -16.55 -15.18 -0.60
N GLU A 640 -16.35 -16.50 -0.53
CA GLU A 640 -17.19 -17.49 -1.23
C GLU A 640 -18.67 -17.40 -0.81
N SER A 641 -18.95 -16.91 0.40
CA SER A 641 -20.33 -16.66 0.85
C SER A 641 -21.03 -15.51 0.09
N LEU A 642 -20.28 -14.70 -0.65
CA LEU A 642 -20.76 -13.59 -1.48
C LEU A 642 -21.06 -13.99 -2.93
N HIS A 643 -20.93 -15.28 -3.29
CA HIS A 643 -21.24 -15.76 -4.64
C HIS A 643 -22.63 -15.32 -5.09
N GLY A 644 -22.70 -14.69 -6.27
CA GLY A 644 -23.93 -14.15 -6.85
C GLY A 644 -24.37 -12.78 -6.28
N LYS A 645 -23.61 -12.17 -5.37
CA LYS A 645 -23.82 -10.80 -4.87
C LYS A 645 -22.76 -9.80 -5.36
N VAL A 646 -21.63 -10.30 -5.83
CA VAL A 646 -20.59 -9.54 -6.55
C VAL A 646 -20.60 -10.04 -8.00
N ASP A 647 -20.27 -9.18 -8.97
CA ASP A 647 -20.16 -9.62 -10.36
C ASP A 647 -19.08 -10.72 -10.50
N THR A 648 -19.27 -11.57 -11.51
CA THR A 648 -18.47 -12.79 -11.70
C THR A 648 -16.98 -12.51 -11.87
N GLU A 649 -16.63 -11.40 -12.53
CA GLU A 649 -15.23 -11.06 -12.85
C GLU A 649 -14.46 -10.72 -11.58
N ARG A 650 -14.92 -9.71 -10.82
CA ARG A 650 -14.28 -9.34 -9.54
C ARG A 650 -14.39 -10.46 -8.51
N TYR A 651 -15.52 -11.18 -8.47
CA TYR A 651 -15.68 -12.32 -7.58
C TYR A 651 -14.60 -13.37 -7.81
N ASN A 652 -14.36 -13.76 -9.05
CA ASN A 652 -13.36 -14.78 -9.39
C ASN A 652 -11.94 -14.28 -9.14
N HIS A 653 -11.64 -13.03 -9.52
CA HIS A 653 -10.32 -12.43 -9.28
C HIS A 653 -9.97 -12.41 -7.78
N VAL A 654 -10.83 -11.82 -6.95
CA VAL A 654 -10.59 -11.74 -5.50
C VAL A 654 -10.56 -13.13 -4.86
N ARG A 655 -11.44 -14.05 -5.29
CA ARG A 655 -11.43 -15.43 -4.79
C ARG A 655 -10.08 -16.11 -5.09
N HIS A 656 -9.52 -15.90 -6.29
CA HIS A 656 -8.25 -16.49 -6.69
C HIS A 656 -7.09 -16.01 -5.79
N PHE A 657 -6.99 -14.71 -5.54
CA PHE A 657 -5.99 -14.12 -4.66
C PHE A 657 -6.15 -14.59 -3.20
N LEU A 658 -7.38 -14.68 -2.70
CA LEU A 658 -7.63 -15.18 -1.34
C LEU A 658 -7.34 -16.67 -1.18
N ASP A 659 -7.54 -17.48 -2.22
CA ASP A 659 -7.17 -18.90 -2.21
C ASP A 659 -5.65 -19.05 -2.13
N TYR A 660 -4.92 -18.26 -2.93
CA TYR A 660 -3.47 -18.16 -2.87
C TYR A 660 -2.98 -17.71 -1.48
N GLN A 661 -3.46 -16.59 -0.94
CA GLN A 661 -3.09 -16.11 0.40
C GLN A 661 -3.39 -17.14 1.49
N SER A 662 -4.50 -17.87 1.37
CA SER A 662 -4.86 -18.94 2.31
C SER A 662 -3.79 -20.04 2.39
N GLY A 663 -3.18 -20.37 1.25
CA GLY A 663 -2.08 -21.31 1.15
C GLY A 663 -0.75 -20.71 1.56
N HIS A 664 -0.42 -19.53 1.04
CA HIS A 664 0.87 -18.87 1.29
C HIS A 664 1.03 -18.45 2.77
N SER A 665 -0.05 -18.14 3.49
CA SER A 665 0.01 -17.93 4.95
C SER A 665 0.51 -19.15 5.74
N ILE A 666 0.33 -20.37 5.22
CA ILE A 666 0.90 -21.59 5.81
C ILE A 666 2.40 -21.68 5.53
N VAL A 667 2.84 -21.29 4.34
CA VAL A 667 4.28 -21.21 3.97
C VAL A 667 4.99 -20.25 4.93
N TRP A 668 4.44 -19.05 5.13
CA TRP A 668 4.91 -18.06 6.10
C TRP A 668 5.02 -18.62 7.52
N ARG A 669 3.91 -19.17 8.02
CA ARG A 669 3.85 -19.76 9.37
C ARG A 669 4.90 -20.84 9.58
N ASP A 670 5.00 -21.79 8.65
CA ASP A 670 5.87 -22.95 8.80
C ASP A 670 7.34 -22.52 8.74
N ALA A 671 7.70 -21.69 7.76
CA ALA A 671 9.07 -21.21 7.61
C ALA A 671 9.57 -20.49 8.87
N ILE A 672 8.78 -19.55 9.40
CA ILE A 672 9.19 -18.76 10.56
C ILE A 672 9.21 -19.58 11.84
N ASN A 673 8.17 -20.38 12.09
CA ASN A 673 8.13 -21.24 13.27
C ASN A 673 9.26 -22.28 13.25
N ASN A 674 9.51 -22.90 12.10
CA ASN A 674 10.58 -23.90 11.97
C ASN A 674 11.97 -23.26 12.10
N PHE A 675 12.19 -22.06 11.55
CA PHE A 675 13.44 -21.33 11.71
C PHE A 675 13.74 -21.06 13.18
N TYR A 676 12.82 -20.43 13.93
CA TYR A 676 13.05 -20.11 15.34
C TYR A 676 12.98 -21.34 16.26
N TYR A 677 12.27 -22.40 15.88
CA TYR A 677 12.33 -23.69 16.58
C TYR A 677 13.70 -24.35 16.42
N ASN A 678 14.24 -24.41 15.19
CA ASN A 678 15.57 -24.95 14.92
C ASN A 678 16.66 -24.14 15.64
N LEU A 679 16.53 -22.81 15.61
CA LEU A 679 17.48 -21.91 16.27
C LEU A 679 17.44 -22.04 17.80
N SER A 680 16.25 -21.94 18.41
CA SER A 680 16.10 -21.90 19.88
C SER A 680 16.13 -23.27 20.56
N GLY A 681 15.66 -24.32 19.87
CA GLY A 681 15.43 -25.65 20.43
C GLY A 681 14.33 -25.72 21.49
N ILE A 682 13.47 -24.70 21.60
CA ILE A 682 12.36 -24.68 22.57
C ILE A 682 11.11 -25.26 21.93
N PRO A 683 10.54 -26.37 22.43
CA PRO A 683 9.37 -26.99 21.82
C PRO A 683 8.11 -26.13 21.99
N ASP A 684 7.28 -26.11 20.94
CA ASP A 684 5.90 -25.59 21.04
C ASP A 684 5.11 -26.40 22.06
N GLN A 685 4.51 -25.72 23.05
CA GLN A 685 3.72 -26.36 24.10
C GLN A 685 2.53 -27.13 23.53
N ALA A 686 1.96 -26.68 22.42
CA ALA A 686 0.86 -27.35 21.74
C ALA A 686 1.33 -28.46 20.77
N LYS A 687 2.65 -28.66 20.61
CA LYS A 687 3.27 -29.69 19.76
C LYS A 687 2.82 -29.65 18.30
N ARG A 688 2.72 -28.45 17.73
CA ARG A 688 2.32 -28.26 16.33
C ARG A 688 3.51 -28.04 15.40
N VAL A 689 4.50 -27.24 15.81
CA VAL A 689 5.69 -26.93 15.01
C VAL A 689 6.43 -28.22 14.64
N ASP A 690 6.75 -28.38 13.36
CA ASP A 690 7.37 -29.59 12.78
C ASP A 690 6.56 -30.89 12.99
N HIS A 691 5.26 -30.79 13.26
CA HIS A 691 4.38 -31.93 13.47
C HIS A 691 3.09 -31.80 12.66
N HIS A 692 3.15 -32.31 11.42
CA HIS A 692 2.07 -32.21 10.43
C HIS A 692 1.43 -33.59 10.17
N PRO A 693 0.43 -34.03 10.97
CA PRO A 693 -0.08 -35.41 10.96
C PRO A 693 -0.80 -35.83 9.67
N TRP A 694 -1.10 -34.86 8.80
CA TRP A 694 -1.81 -35.06 7.54
C TRP A 694 -0.94 -34.83 6.30
N ARG A 695 0.36 -34.57 6.48
CA ARG A 695 1.32 -34.40 5.39
C ARG A 695 1.97 -35.71 4.98
N ILE A 696 2.37 -35.77 3.73
CA ILE A 696 3.26 -36.76 3.14
C ILE A 696 4.31 -35.96 2.38
N GLU A 697 5.56 -36.06 2.82
CA GLU A 697 6.69 -35.37 2.18
C GLU A 697 6.92 -35.94 0.78
N ALA A 698 7.23 -35.08 -0.19
CA ALA A 698 7.36 -35.52 -1.58
C ALA A 698 8.59 -36.42 -1.77
N GLU A 699 9.67 -36.16 -1.04
CA GLU A 699 10.89 -36.98 -1.02
C GLU A 699 10.70 -38.37 -0.40
N ASP A 700 9.68 -38.56 0.43
CA ASP A 700 9.30 -39.87 1.00
C ASP A 700 8.42 -40.70 0.05
N MET A 701 7.96 -40.11 -1.05
CA MET A 701 7.19 -40.82 -2.08
C MET A 701 8.13 -41.67 -2.96
N LYS A 702 7.55 -42.66 -3.65
CA LYS A 702 8.26 -43.35 -4.73
C LYS A 702 8.42 -42.38 -5.91
N LEU A 703 9.67 -42.07 -6.26
CA LEU A 703 10.05 -41.15 -7.33
C LEU A 703 10.46 -41.88 -8.62
N GLU A 704 9.92 -41.43 -9.75
CA GLU A 704 10.35 -41.83 -11.10
C GLU A 704 10.54 -40.54 -11.92
N GLY A 705 11.74 -40.25 -12.42
CA GLY A 705 12.01 -38.98 -13.14
C GLY A 705 12.08 -37.73 -12.25
N TYR A 706 11.82 -37.87 -10.95
CA TYR A 706 12.11 -36.87 -9.90
C TYR A 706 13.40 -37.24 -9.15
N LYS A 707 14.07 -36.23 -8.57
CA LYS A 707 15.18 -36.36 -7.63
C LYS A 707 15.02 -35.37 -6.49
N THR A 708 15.62 -35.64 -5.34
CA THR A 708 15.63 -34.72 -4.19
C THR A 708 16.46 -33.47 -4.48
N TYR A 709 16.09 -32.37 -3.86
CA TYR A 709 16.74 -31.07 -3.93
C TYR A 709 16.75 -30.44 -2.52
N SER A 710 17.94 -30.11 -2.01
CA SER A 710 18.06 -29.40 -0.74
C SER A 710 17.76 -27.93 -0.96
N VAL A 711 16.67 -27.44 -0.35
CA VAL A 711 16.17 -26.08 -0.55
C VAL A 711 17.02 -25.08 0.26
N SER A 712 17.23 -23.89 -0.31
CA SER A 712 17.97 -22.80 0.32
C SER A 712 17.26 -21.49 -0.01
N PRO A 713 16.73 -20.74 0.97
CA PRO A 713 16.80 -21.01 2.42
C PRO A 713 16.05 -22.28 2.85
N PHE A 714 16.58 -23.00 3.85
CA PHE A 714 16.09 -24.35 4.18
C PHE A 714 14.67 -24.35 4.74
N GLU A 715 14.30 -23.28 5.43
CA GLU A 715 13.00 -23.07 6.04
C GLU A 715 11.87 -22.88 5.02
N ALA A 716 12.21 -22.67 3.74
CA ALA A 716 11.23 -22.56 2.67
C ALA A 716 10.65 -23.92 2.21
N ALA A 717 11.10 -25.05 2.79
CA ALA A 717 10.61 -26.39 2.48
C ALA A 717 10.27 -27.18 3.74
N SER A 718 9.20 -27.98 3.67
CA SER A 718 8.93 -28.99 4.69
C SER A 718 10.06 -30.01 4.67
N GLY A 719 10.53 -30.45 5.85
CA GLY A 719 11.67 -31.37 5.92
C GLY A 719 12.98 -30.84 5.32
N TYR A 720 13.05 -29.55 4.91
CA TYR A 720 14.20 -28.89 4.28
C TYR A 720 14.54 -29.38 2.87
N VAL A 721 13.69 -30.24 2.28
CA VAL A 721 13.95 -30.93 1.02
C VAL A 721 12.72 -30.83 0.14
N ALA A 722 12.93 -30.57 -1.15
CA ALA A 722 11.92 -30.68 -2.18
C ALA A 722 12.32 -31.77 -3.19
N ILE A 723 11.47 -32.04 -4.16
CA ILE A 723 11.82 -32.84 -5.34
C ILE A 723 11.71 -32.01 -6.61
N VAL A 724 12.63 -32.24 -7.56
CA VAL A 724 12.67 -31.59 -8.88
C VAL A 724 12.88 -32.62 -9.98
N THR A 725 12.40 -32.37 -11.19
CA THR A 725 12.61 -33.32 -12.28
C THR A 725 14.09 -33.50 -12.59
N THR A 726 14.46 -34.67 -13.11
CA THR A 726 15.87 -34.99 -13.39
C THR A 726 16.45 -34.16 -14.55
N SER A 727 15.60 -33.69 -15.47
CA SER A 727 15.90 -32.74 -16.53
C SER A 727 14.69 -31.86 -16.85
N ASN A 728 14.89 -30.81 -17.64
CA ASN A 728 13.81 -29.95 -18.17
C ASN A 728 13.01 -30.58 -19.32
N SER A 729 13.23 -31.87 -19.61
CA SER A 729 12.56 -32.61 -20.70
C SER A 729 11.95 -33.94 -20.23
N THR A 730 12.20 -34.32 -18.98
CA THR A 730 11.72 -35.57 -18.39
C THR A 730 10.61 -35.26 -17.40
N ALA A 731 9.41 -35.77 -17.65
CA ALA A 731 8.33 -35.70 -16.68
C ALA A 731 8.69 -36.54 -15.43
N GLY A 732 8.43 -35.98 -14.25
CA GLY A 732 8.58 -36.65 -12.96
C GLY A 732 7.25 -37.23 -12.48
N THR A 733 7.30 -38.36 -11.78
CA THR A 733 6.16 -38.97 -11.07
C THR A 733 6.54 -39.25 -9.62
N ALA A 734 5.78 -38.69 -8.69
CA ALA A 734 5.85 -39.00 -7.26
C ALA A 734 4.60 -39.78 -6.85
N SER A 735 4.75 -40.93 -6.20
CA SER A 735 3.61 -41.81 -5.86
C SER A 735 3.73 -42.47 -4.50
N THR A 736 2.61 -42.62 -3.80
CA THR A 736 2.59 -43.22 -2.46
C THR A 736 1.25 -43.91 -2.17
N LYS A 737 1.25 -44.80 -1.17
CA LYS A 737 0.04 -45.43 -0.64
C LYS A 737 -0.47 -44.60 0.53
N ILE A 738 -1.72 -44.15 0.44
CA ILE A 738 -2.33 -43.36 1.52
C ILE A 738 -2.64 -44.25 2.71
N ASN A 739 -2.02 -43.93 3.85
CA ASN A 739 -2.22 -44.65 5.11
C ASN A 739 -3.26 -44.02 6.04
N PHE A 740 -3.77 -42.83 5.70
CA PHE A 740 -4.83 -42.14 6.43
C PHE A 740 -6.15 -42.92 6.41
N PRO A 741 -7.04 -42.70 7.41
CA PRO A 741 -8.37 -43.31 7.43
C PRO A 741 -9.18 -43.04 6.16
N SER A 742 -10.05 -43.97 5.78
CA SER A 742 -10.99 -43.72 4.67
C SER A 742 -11.92 -42.56 5.02
N GLY A 743 -12.12 -41.61 4.12
CA GLY A 743 -12.88 -40.40 4.39
C GLY A 743 -12.94 -39.43 3.20
N THR A 744 -13.43 -38.23 3.46
CA THR A 744 -13.43 -37.11 2.52
C THR A 744 -12.44 -36.06 3.02
N TYR A 745 -11.54 -35.64 2.14
CA TYR A 745 -10.42 -34.76 2.46
C TYR A 745 -10.36 -33.58 1.50
N ASP A 746 -9.80 -32.47 1.97
CA ASP A 746 -9.22 -31.47 1.10
C ASP A 746 -7.77 -31.89 0.82
N LEU A 747 -7.49 -32.21 -0.44
CA LEU A 747 -6.16 -32.56 -0.91
C LEU A 747 -5.41 -31.29 -1.28
N ALA A 748 -4.36 -30.95 -0.57
CA ALA A 748 -3.49 -29.83 -0.91
C ALA A 748 -2.14 -30.31 -1.41
N VAL A 749 -1.57 -29.61 -2.39
CA VAL A 749 -0.22 -29.86 -2.89
C VAL A 749 0.58 -28.57 -2.74
N ASN A 750 1.70 -28.63 -2.05
CA ASN A 750 2.67 -27.54 -1.97
C ASN A 750 3.74 -27.77 -3.05
N TYR A 751 3.95 -26.76 -3.87
CA TYR A 751 4.86 -26.79 -5.02
C TYR A 751 5.58 -25.44 -5.12
N TYR A 752 6.57 -25.34 -6.00
CA TYR A 752 7.20 -24.05 -6.30
C TYR A 752 6.91 -23.66 -7.76
N ASP A 753 6.54 -22.40 -7.94
CA ASP A 753 6.32 -21.78 -9.24
C ASP A 753 7.50 -20.86 -9.54
N VAL A 754 8.46 -21.37 -10.31
CA VAL A 754 9.75 -20.70 -10.52
C VAL A 754 9.76 -19.99 -11.87
N TYR A 755 10.13 -18.71 -11.87
CA TYR A 755 10.19 -17.90 -13.06
C TYR A 755 11.08 -18.52 -14.16
N GLY A 756 10.59 -18.44 -15.40
CA GLY A 756 11.31 -18.90 -16.60
C GLY A 756 10.80 -20.21 -17.20
N GLY A 757 9.65 -20.71 -16.75
CA GLY A 757 8.92 -21.83 -17.35
C GLY A 757 7.48 -21.89 -16.88
N GLN A 758 6.64 -22.67 -17.57
CA GLN A 758 5.26 -22.96 -17.14
C GLN A 758 5.04 -24.46 -16.95
N SER A 759 5.64 -25.01 -15.89
CA SER A 759 5.53 -26.42 -15.54
C SER A 759 4.08 -26.81 -15.28
N GLN A 760 3.75 -28.05 -15.57
CA GLN A 760 2.39 -28.56 -15.43
C GLN A 760 2.35 -29.75 -14.50
N TRP A 761 1.37 -29.77 -13.59
CA TRP A 761 1.18 -30.90 -12.70
C TRP A 761 -0.21 -31.51 -12.87
N LYS A 762 -0.27 -32.83 -12.68
CA LYS A 762 -1.51 -33.61 -12.67
C LYS A 762 -1.51 -34.52 -11.47
N VAL A 763 -2.58 -34.49 -10.67
CA VAL A 763 -2.75 -35.33 -9.49
C VAL A 763 -3.82 -36.41 -9.71
N TYR A 764 -3.51 -37.64 -9.31
CA TYR A 764 -4.36 -38.81 -9.50
C TYR A 764 -4.53 -39.59 -8.20
N LEU A 765 -5.71 -40.20 -8.05
CA LEU A 765 -6.01 -41.18 -7.00
C LEU A 765 -6.50 -42.48 -7.64
N ASN A 766 -5.77 -43.59 -7.48
CA ASN A 766 -6.03 -44.87 -8.16
C ASN A 766 -6.25 -44.72 -9.68
N ASN A 767 -5.43 -43.88 -10.34
CA ASN A 767 -5.54 -43.50 -11.75
C ASN A 767 -6.73 -42.61 -12.14
N ARG A 768 -7.63 -42.24 -11.21
CA ARG A 768 -8.62 -41.18 -11.45
C ARG A 768 -7.95 -39.83 -11.31
N ASN A 769 -8.04 -38.98 -12.35
CA ASN A 769 -7.59 -37.60 -12.28
C ASN A 769 -8.40 -36.83 -11.22
N ILE A 770 -7.70 -36.18 -10.29
CA ILE A 770 -8.29 -35.31 -9.26
C ILE A 770 -8.20 -33.84 -9.70
N GLY A 771 -7.13 -33.45 -10.38
CA GLY A 771 -6.92 -32.08 -10.81
C GLY A 771 -5.61 -31.90 -11.58
N GLN A 772 -5.50 -30.74 -12.24
CA GLN A 772 -4.30 -30.31 -12.95
C GLN A 772 -4.14 -28.80 -12.82
N TRP A 773 -2.91 -28.32 -12.80
CA TRP A 773 -2.58 -26.89 -12.74
C TRP A 773 -1.26 -26.61 -13.46
N VAL A 774 -0.97 -25.32 -13.63
CA VAL A 774 0.21 -24.78 -14.30
C VAL A 774 0.90 -23.82 -13.34
N GLY A 775 2.22 -23.73 -13.40
CA GLY A 775 3.02 -22.70 -12.76
C GLY A 775 3.03 -21.48 -13.67
N ASN A 776 2.35 -20.43 -13.27
CA ASN A 776 2.16 -19.20 -14.05
C ASN A 776 1.83 -18.01 -13.13
N SER A 777 2.41 -18.00 -11.93
CA SER A 777 2.21 -16.96 -10.92
C SER A 777 2.57 -15.57 -11.43
N GLU A 778 3.56 -15.46 -12.31
CA GLU A 778 4.01 -14.23 -12.97
C GLU A 778 2.95 -13.62 -13.89
N ASP A 779 2.01 -14.44 -14.39
CA ASP A 779 0.91 -14.01 -15.24
C ASP A 779 -0.40 -13.77 -14.46
N THR A 780 -0.50 -14.31 -13.24
CA THR A 780 -1.78 -14.42 -12.50
C THR A 780 -1.82 -13.65 -11.19
N PHE A 781 -0.68 -13.46 -10.54
CA PHE A 781 -0.57 -12.73 -9.28
C PHE A 781 0.26 -11.46 -9.45
N SER A 782 0.24 -10.61 -8.41
CA SER A 782 0.82 -9.28 -8.46
C SER A 782 2.25 -9.21 -7.88
N HIS A 783 2.68 -10.24 -7.14
CA HIS A 783 3.99 -10.24 -6.50
C HIS A 783 5.13 -10.47 -7.50
N THR A 784 6.33 -10.04 -7.11
CA THR A 784 7.54 -10.22 -7.90
C THR A 784 7.89 -11.71 -7.98
N PRO A 785 8.06 -12.30 -9.18
CA PRO A 785 8.36 -13.71 -9.33
C PRO A 785 9.82 -14.02 -8.92
N SER A 786 10.08 -15.25 -8.48
CA SER A 786 11.42 -15.70 -8.06
C SER A 786 11.98 -16.78 -8.99
N ILE A 787 13.29 -16.75 -9.22
CA ILE A 787 14.04 -17.80 -9.93
C ILE A 787 14.56 -18.91 -8.99
N TYR A 788 14.26 -18.83 -7.70
CA TYR A 788 14.71 -19.77 -6.68
C TYR A 788 13.55 -20.61 -6.13
N LEU A 789 13.86 -21.79 -5.57
CA LEU A 789 12.93 -22.53 -4.71
C LEU A 789 13.04 -21.90 -3.32
N ASP A 790 12.13 -20.99 -2.99
CA ASP A 790 12.17 -20.19 -1.79
C ASP A 790 10.74 -19.85 -1.32
N GLY A 791 10.63 -19.05 -0.26
CA GLY A 791 9.33 -18.60 0.24
C GLY A 791 8.53 -17.76 -0.76
N HIS A 792 9.15 -17.20 -1.80
CA HIS A 792 8.48 -16.40 -2.81
C HIS A 792 7.76 -17.25 -3.85
N SER A 793 8.45 -18.29 -4.34
CA SER A 793 7.92 -19.21 -5.36
C SER A 793 7.05 -20.32 -4.77
N ALA A 794 7.05 -20.50 -3.45
CA ALA A 794 6.23 -21.51 -2.79
C ALA A 794 4.72 -21.21 -2.91
N ILE A 795 3.98 -22.13 -3.54
CA ILE A 795 2.54 -22.05 -3.75
C ILE A 795 1.86 -23.31 -3.24
N ARG A 796 0.65 -23.15 -2.70
CA ARG A 796 -0.20 -24.25 -2.28
C ARG A 796 -1.52 -24.26 -3.03
N ILE A 797 -1.79 -25.33 -3.78
CA ILE A 797 -3.07 -25.56 -4.45
C ILE A 797 -3.93 -26.55 -3.65
N LYS A 798 -5.27 -26.40 -3.70
CA LYS A 798 -6.21 -27.22 -2.91
C LYS A 798 -7.35 -27.76 -3.77
N PHE A 799 -7.61 -29.07 -3.65
CA PHE A 799 -8.73 -29.78 -4.26
C PHE A 799 -9.68 -30.26 -3.17
N ARG A 800 -10.90 -29.71 -3.12
CA ARG A 800 -11.86 -29.98 -2.05
C ARG A 800 -12.67 -31.26 -2.27
N GLY A 801 -13.06 -31.93 -1.19
CA GLY A 801 -14.04 -33.02 -1.24
C GLY A 801 -13.54 -34.33 -1.88
N VAL A 802 -12.23 -34.58 -1.84
CA VAL A 802 -11.59 -35.76 -2.41
C VAL A 802 -11.90 -36.98 -1.52
N LYS A 803 -12.63 -37.95 -2.07
CA LYS A 803 -12.91 -39.23 -1.40
C LYS A 803 -11.70 -40.15 -1.49
N VAL A 804 -11.16 -40.53 -0.33
CA VAL A 804 -9.97 -41.36 -0.17
C VAL A 804 -10.32 -42.61 0.63
N ARG A 805 -9.78 -43.76 0.21
CA ARG A 805 -9.77 -45.00 0.99
C ARG A 805 -8.36 -45.30 1.45
N LYS A 806 -8.22 -45.82 2.66
CA LYS A 806 -6.93 -46.34 3.14
C LYS A 806 -6.39 -47.38 2.15
N GLY A 807 -5.16 -47.21 1.69
CA GLY A 807 -4.51 -48.03 0.68
C GLY A 807 -4.66 -47.54 -0.77
N ASP A 808 -5.39 -46.44 -1.00
CA ASP A 808 -5.41 -45.78 -2.30
C ASP A 808 -4.01 -45.30 -2.70
N THR A 809 -3.70 -45.34 -4.00
CA THR A 809 -2.46 -44.78 -4.53
C THR A 809 -2.68 -43.34 -4.96
N LEU A 810 -2.01 -42.41 -4.28
CA LEU A 810 -1.84 -41.04 -4.74
C LEU A 810 -0.66 -40.98 -5.70
N LYS A 811 -0.81 -40.25 -6.81
CA LYS A 811 0.23 -40.04 -7.82
C LYS A 811 0.18 -38.60 -8.32
N ILE A 812 1.31 -37.90 -8.30
CA ILE A 812 1.48 -36.58 -8.91
C ILE A 812 2.48 -36.71 -10.04
N VAL A 813 2.13 -36.16 -11.21
CA VAL A 813 2.99 -36.13 -12.40
C VAL A 813 3.29 -34.67 -12.71
N GLY A 814 4.56 -34.27 -12.65
CA GLY A 814 5.02 -32.95 -13.06
C GLY A 814 5.73 -33.01 -14.40
N THR A 815 5.39 -32.08 -15.29
CA THR A 815 6.01 -31.89 -16.59
C THR A 815 6.76 -30.57 -16.55
N PRO A 816 8.11 -30.58 -16.62
CA PRO A 816 8.90 -29.37 -16.54
C PRO A 816 8.76 -28.56 -17.84
N ASP A 817 9.02 -27.27 -17.75
CA ASP A 817 9.04 -26.36 -18.90
C ASP A 817 10.11 -25.28 -18.69
N GLY A 818 10.77 -24.86 -19.77
CA GLY A 818 11.82 -23.85 -19.70
C GLY A 818 12.93 -24.17 -18.68
N THR A 819 13.13 -23.26 -17.72
CA THR A 819 14.08 -23.42 -16.59
C THR A 819 13.43 -24.04 -15.35
N GLU A 820 12.11 -24.16 -15.32
CA GLU A 820 11.37 -24.69 -14.19
C GLU A 820 11.30 -26.22 -14.23
N LEU A 821 11.73 -26.87 -13.15
CA LEU A 821 11.88 -28.32 -13.07
C LEU A 821 10.71 -29.00 -12.33
N ALA A 822 9.49 -28.49 -12.53
CA ALA A 822 8.24 -28.93 -11.91
C ALA A 822 8.36 -29.32 -10.42
N PRO A 823 8.92 -28.45 -9.57
CA PRO A 823 9.28 -28.78 -8.19
C PRO A 823 8.06 -29.06 -7.29
N LEU A 824 8.19 -29.97 -6.33
CA LEU A 824 7.17 -30.32 -5.33
C LEU A 824 7.79 -30.41 -3.94
N ASP A 825 7.06 -29.97 -2.92
CA ASP A 825 7.48 -29.99 -1.51
C ASP A 825 6.76 -31.11 -0.75
N TYR A 826 5.44 -30.99 -0.57
CA TYR A 826 4.64 -32.02 0.11
C TYR A 826 3.20 -32.07 -0.38
N VAL A 827 2.49 -33.10 0.08
CA VAL A 827 1.04 -33.23 -0.08
C VAL A 827 0.38 -33.33 1.28
N ALA A 828 -0.73 -32.62 1.48
CA ALA A 828 -1.56 -32.75 2.67
C ALA A 828 -2.96 -33.29 2.33
N LEU A 829 -3.46 -34.20 3.17
CA LEU A 829 -4.82 -34.74 3.10
C LEU A 829 -5.58 -34.32 4.36
N LEU A 830 -6.20 -33.14 4.30
CA LEU A 830 -6.82 -32.49 5.46
C LEU A 830 -8.28 -32.94 5.62
N PRO A 831 -8.69 -33.49 6.77
CA PRO A 831 -10.10 -33.76 7.04
C PRO A 831 -10.93 -32.46 6.98
N ALA A 832 -12.22 -32.58 6.68
CA ALA A 832 -13.11 -31.43 6.63
C ALA A 832 -13.04 -30.59 7.94
N GLY A 833 -12.79 -29.30 7.79
CA GLY A 833 -12.68 -28.35 8.91
C GLY A 833 -11.31 -28.32 9.60
N ILE A 834 -10.34 -29.12 9.15
CA ILE A 834 -8.96 -29.07 9.63
C ILE A 834 -8.16 -28.12 8.73
N VAL A 835 -7.53 -27.15 9.38
CA VAL A 835 -6.45 -26.36 8.81
C VAL A 835 -5.15 -27.11 9.11
N ASP A 836 -4.29 -27.25 8.11
CA ASP A 836 -2.96 -27.88 8.22
C ASP A 836 -2.16 -27.36 9.42
#